data_AF-A0A5J4RPV2-F1
#
_entry.id   AF-A0A5J4RPV2-F1
#
_cell.length_a   1.000
_cell.length_b   1.000
_cell.length_c   1.000
_cell.angle_alpha   90.00
_cell.angle_beta   90.00
_cell.angle_gamma   90.00
#
_symmetry.space_group_name_H-M   'P 1'
#
loop_
_entity.id
_entity.type
_entity.pdbx_description
1 polymer ?
#
loop_
_entity_poly.entity_id
_entity_poly.type
_entity_poly.pdbx_seq_one_letter_code
_entity_poly.pdbx_strand_id
1 'polypeptide(L)'
;MGLTGPWISGGIEFNWPQHHRPSTFLPTDYCMEEHAGGSKTVWCNEVERMSRTKGMQGFTLYPDKAYLEISVKIYNRTPFPQTFLWWANPAVVVHDAYKSVFPPDVHAVFDHGKRDVSSFPIATGVYYKQDYSTGVDISKYKNIPVPMSYMAIRSKYDFVGGYEDNVQGGLLHVADHHVSPGKKQWTWGNGDFGQAWDRNLTDEDGPYIELMTGVYTDNQPDFSWLQPYEEKSWIQYFMPYSEVGYVKNACKEAVVNVETEAGNTRLTLYTTAAYRNLKMILKDTNGKIYLNRTADVSPDTPYKTSVESGNALPEDLIFELRTETGTLLLSYRAEKPEIKPLPEPARAAAEPENITSVEQLYLTGLHLEQYRHTTYRPMDYYMEALRREPGDVRCNNAVGLLLMRCGQFVQAEPYFRKAIETLTERNSNPYDGEPYYNLGWSLKMQCRMDEAYDAFFKATWNAAWQDAAYLSLAQIDVCRANGSWQEALDKVERSLVRNWHNHKARHLKAVLLRKGGQKDAALSWIADSLQIDAFNMGCRFEQYLLSDDADVPDEINRLMRGWEHSYIEYALDYAAAGLYEEAESFLKLLSSVGYPMVYYTLGYCASQRGETQLAAQYYVQAAQMSPDKCFPNRIEEVNILQDAMRVCPGDAKAPYYLGNFWYAVRQYTEAVECWEKSESLDDSFPTVLRNLALAYYNKLDNREKAQQYLEKAFSLDTSDARILMELDQLYKKAGRPHSERLAFLEQHLSLVGQRDDLCIERITLYNQLGEYEKARRLIASRRFHPWEGGEGKVTGQYVFCRLQPAKQAIEKQQFAQALSLLHETDVYPHPLGEGKLINAEENDVDYYKGLAYRGSSDEAKARKYFEKATCGSSEPQQAFFYNDQQPDKIFYQGLAWRALGNEAEACSRFNKLIAHGEKHLFDECKIDYFAVSLPDLAIWDDDLNRRNQIHCYYVMGLGYLGLGDKEKAKEFLGKTLAMDVNHQGAQVHVNQDGMKRLL
;
A
#
# COMPACT_ATOMS: atom_id res chain seq x y z
N MET A 1 -4.70 -2.58 -0.51
CA MET A 1 -5.44 -2.60 0.78
C MET A 1 -4.54 -3.03 1.95
N GLY A 2 -5.01 -2.85 3.20
CA GLY A 2 -4.31 -3.31 4.40
C GLY A 2 -4.18 -4.84 4.43
N LEU A 3 -2.97 -5.35 4.68
CA LEU A 3 -2.67 -6.80 4.64
C LEU A 3 -3.47 -7.62 5.68
N THR A 4 -3.97 -6.96 6.73
CA THR A 4 -4.70 -7.58 7.84
C THR A 4 -6.18 -7.18 7.90
N GLY A 5 -6.71 -6.51 6.88
CA GLY A 5 -8.14 -6.16 6.76
C GLY A 5 -8.40 -4.85 6.00
N PRO A 6 -9.60 -4.68 5.42
CA PRO A 6 -10.06 -3.39 4.91
C PRO A 6 -10.48 -2.48 6.06
N TRP A 7 -10.63 -1.20 5.77
CA TRP A 7 -10.86 -0.18 6.78
C TRP A 7 -12.35 0.00 7.08
N ILE A 8 -12.64 0.40 8.31
CA ILE A 8 -14.01 0.65 8.76
C ILE A 8 -14.26 2.13 8.98
N SER A 9 -15.52 2.55 8.88
CA SER A 9 -15.92 3.92 9.22
C SER A 9 -15.64 4.24 10.70
N GLY A 10 -15.41 5.52 11.03
CA GLY A 10 -15.40 6.01 12.42
C GLY A 10 -14.04 6.16 13.12
N GLY A 11 -12.92 6.22 12.41
CA GLY A 11 -11.58 6.38 13.01
C GLY A 11 -10.59 7.20 12.19
N ILE A 12 -9.35 7.30 12.70
CA ILE A 12 -8.18 7.82 11.96
C ILE A 12 -7.25 6.65 11.72
N GLU A 13 -6.96 6.37 10.46
CA GLU A 13 -5.91 5.42 10.12
C GLU A 13 -4.62 6.16 9.80
N PHE A 14 -3.51 5.52 10.14
CA PHE A 14 -2.17 6.03 9.95
C PHE A 14 -1.44 5.15 8.94
N ASN A 15 -1.41 5.61 7.69
CA ASN A 15 -0.66 4.98 6.61
C ASN A 15 0.83 5.19 6.83
N TRP A 16 1.45 4.22 7.49
CA TRP A 16 2.89 4.17 7.77
C TRP A 16 3.35 2.71 7.93
N PRO A 17 4.58 2.35 7.50
CA PRO A 17 5.56 3.13 6.74
C PRO A 17 5.26 3.19 5.24
N GLN A 18 4.07 2.75 4.82
CA GLN A 18 3.66 2.66 3.42
C GLN A 18 2.16 2.99 3.28
N HIS A 19 1.63 2.81 2.06
CA HIS A 19 0.25 3.11 1.68
C HIS A 19 -0.84 2.56 2.59
N HIS A 20 -0.62 1.43 3.23
CA HIS A 20 -1.47 0.90 4.29
C HIS A 20 -0.57 0.27 5.32
N ARG A 21 -0.80 0.60 6.59
CA ARG A 21 -0.02 0.00 7.68
C ARG A 21 -0.29 -1.52 7.71
N PRO A 22 0.72 -2.38 7.51
CA PRO A 22 0.53 -3.84 7.47
C PRO A 22 -0.16 -4.42 8.71
N SER A 23 0.11 -3.81 9.86
CA SER A 23 -0.33 -4.20 11.20
C SER A 23 -1.54 -3.43 11.71
N THR A 24 -2.32 -2.77 10.83
CA THR A 24 -3.45 -1.90 11.21
C THR A 24 -4.41 -2.54 12.21
N PHE A 25 -4.74 -3.84 12.04
CA PHE A 25 -5.65 -4.57 12.93
C PHE A 25 -4.97 -5.36 14.05
N LEU A 26 -3.65 -5.31 14.15
CA LEU A 26 -2.94 -5.91 15.28
C LEU A 26 -3.07 -5.00 16.50
N PRO A 27 -3.08 -5.55 17.73
CA PRO A 27 -3.04 -4.70 18.90
C PRO A 27 -1.78 -3.82 18.87
N THR A 28 -1.80 -2.68 19.56
CA THR A 28 -0.69 -1.71 19.60
C THR A 28 -0.15 -1.56 21.01
N ASP A 29 1.15 -1.26 21.12
CA ASP A 29 1.78 -0.94 22.40
C ASP A 29 1.31 0.45 22.84
N TYR A 30 1.00 0.65 24.12
CA TYR A 30 0.54 1.96 24.58
C TYR A 30 1.00 2.32 26.00
N CYS A 31 1.09 3.62 26.25
CA CYS A 31 1.23 4.21 27.57
C CYS A 31 0.44 5.51 27.67
N MET A 32 0.23 5.98 28.89
CA MET A 32 -0.50 7.22 29.16
C MET A 32 0.42 8.19 29.91
N GLU A 33 0.29 9.46 29.56
CA GLU A 33 1.03 10.56 30.17
C GLU A 33 0.03 11.63 30.64
N GLU A 34 0.21 12.12 31.86
CA GLU A 34 -0.59 13.20 32.43
C GLU A 34 0.27 14.45 32.55
N HIS A 35 -0.25 15.58 32.06
CA HIS A 35 0.49 16.83 31.98
C HIS A 35 0.07 17.83 33.05
N ALA A 36 0.98 18.74 33.37
CA ALA A 36 0.65 19.92 34.17
C ALA A 36 -0.41 20.76 33.42
N GLY A 37 -1.59 20.94 34.02
CA GLY A 37 -2.75 21.59 33.40
C GLY A 37 -3.92 20.66 33.08
N GLY A 38 -3.77 19.35 33.31
CA GLY A 38 -4.86 18.38 33.22
C GLY A 38 -5.09 17.80 31.82
N SER A 39 -4.28 18.16 30.83
CA SER A 39 -4.26 17.46 29.55
C SER A 39 -3.66 16.06 29.73
N LYS A 40 -4.08 15.15 28.85
CA LYS A 40 -3.61 13.76 28.84
C LYS A 40 -3.19 13.36 27.44
N THR A 41 -2.10 12.60 27.34
CA THR A 41 -1.64 12.00 26.08
C THR A 41 -1.71 10.48 26.18
N VAL A 42 -2.33 9.85 25.19
CA VAL A 42 -2.21 8.40 24.98
C VAL A 42 -1.20 8.19 23.87
N TRP A 43 -0.06 7.58 24.20
CA TRP A 43 0.94 7.20 23.21
C TRP A 43 0.66 5.79 22.72
N CYS A 44 0.58 5.62 21.40
CA CYS A 44 0.64 4.33 20.72
C CYS A 44 2.02 4.17 20.08
N ASN A 45 2.56 2.96 20.14
CA ASN A 45 3.90 2.64 19.66
C ASN A 45 3.90 1.33 18.85
N GLU A 46 4.79 1.26 17.88
CA GLU A 46 5.12 0.04 17.16
C GLU A 46 6.58 0.04 16.69
N VAL A 47 7.25 -1.10 16.84
CA VAL A 47 8.41 -1.46 16.01
C VAL A 47 7.90 -2.31 14.85
N GLU A 48 7.84 -1.73 13.65
CA GLU A 48 7.15 -2.29 12.50
C GLU A 48 7.92 -3.47 11.91
N ARG A 49 7.23 -4.57 11.60
CA ARG A 49 7.86 -5.84 11.27
C ARG A 49 8.63 -5.81 9.95
N MET A 50 8.11 -5.21 8.89
CA MET A 50 8.65 -5.31 7.52
C MET A 50 9.92 -4.47 7.33
N SER A 51 9.87 -3.20 7.70
CA SER A 51 10.93 -2.20 7.52
C SER A 51 11.80 -2.01 8.76
N ARG A 52 11.40 -2.59 9.90
CA ARG A 52 12.08 -2.50 11.20
C ARG A 52 12.19 -1.06 11.72
N THR A 53 11.41 -0.14 11.14
CA THR A 53 11.29 1.23 11.61
C THR A 53 10.36 1.30 12.81
N LYS A 54 10.45 2.37 13.60
CA LYS A 54 9.62 2.58 14.77
C LYS A 54 8.73 3.79 14.58
N GLY A 55 7.43 3.64 14.82
CA GLY A 55 6.44 4.72 14.77
C GLY A 55 5.79 4.91 16.13
N MET A 56 5.58 6.17 16.51
CA MET A 56 4.85 6.55 17.72
C MET A 56 3.89 7.70 17.41
N GLN A 57 2.69 7.63 17.97
CA GLN A 57 1.65 8.64 17.83
C GLN A 57 1.00 8.90 19.19
N GLY A 58 1.04 10.15 19.63
CA GLY A 58 0.51 10.64 20.90
C GLY A 58 -0.76 11.43 20.66
N PHE A 59 -1.88 10.94 21.19
CA PHE A 59 -3.19 11.60 21.13
C PHE A 59 -3.39 12.45 22.37
N THR A 60 -3.26 13.77 22.24
CA THR A 60 -3.39 14.71 23.36
C THR A 60 -4.76 15.37 23.36
N LEU A 61 -5.47 15.23 24.48
CA LEU A 61 -6.70 15.95 24.77
C LEU A 61 -6.44 17.02 25.82
N TYR A 62 -6.95 18.23 25.57
CA TYR A 62 -6.85 19.37 26.46
C TYR A 62 -8.23 19.70 27.05
N PRO A 63 -8.33 20.03 28.36
CA PRO A 63 -9.63 20.30 29.00
C PRO A 63 -10.41 21.48 28.40
N ASP A 64 -9.71 22.47 27.83
CA ASP A 64 -10.28 23.75 27.39
C ASP A 64 -10.16 24.00 25.88
N LYS A 65 -9.81 22.97 25.09
CA LYS A 65 -9.61 23.09 23.63
C LYS A 65 -10.53 22.16 22.85
N ALA A 66 -11.13 22.70 21.79
CA ALA A 66 -11.91 21.98 20.80
C ALA A 66 -11.02 21.50 19.65
N TYR A 67 -10.01 20.68 19.95
CA TYR A 67 -9.22 19.96 18.97
C TYR A 67 -8.57 18.71 19.59
N LEU A 68 -8.28 17.72 18.74
CA LEU A 68 -7.38 16.62 19.03
C LEU A 68 -6.00 16.97 18.47
N GLU A 69 -4.98 16.96 19.32
CA GLU A 69 -3.59 17.10 18.89
C GLU A 69 -2.97 15.71 18.74
N ILE A 70 -2.30 15.48 17.61
CA ILE A 70 -1.58 14.24 17.32
C ILE A 70 -0.11 14.57 17.13
N SER A 71 0.70 14.17 18.12
CA SER A 71 2.16 14.27 18.06
C SER A 71 2.73 12.97 17.50
N VAL A 72 3.58 13.05 16.48
CA VAL A 72 4.12 11.86 15.80
C VAL A 72 5.63 11.85 15.90
N LYS A 73 6.22 10.68 16.15
CA LYS A 73 7.66 10.43 16.08
C LYS A 73 7.93 9.18 15.27
N ILE A 74 8.86 9.27 14.35
CA ILE A 74 9.25 8.20 13.47
C ILE A 74 10.76 8.05 13.51
N TYR A 75 11.22 6.82 13.76
CA TYR A 75 12.64 6.52 13.96
C TYR A 75 13.09 5.34 13.10
N ASN A 76 14.19 5.53 12.36
CA ASN A 76 14.83 4.44 11.63
C ASN A 76 15.77 3.66 12.56
N ARG A 77 15.34 2.50 13.05
CA ARG A 77 16.20 1.64 13.88
C ARG A 77 17.32 0.94 13.10
N THR A 78 17.30 0.99 11.78
CA THR A 78 18.19 0.18 10.94
C THR A 78 19.45 0.94 10.56
N PRO A 79 20.55 0.24 10.27
CA PRO A 79 21.78 0.87 9.80
C PRO A 79 21.70 1.38 8.35
N PHE A 80 20.55 1.25 7.68
CA PHE A 80 20.39 1.59 6.27
C PHE A 80 19.33 2.67 6.09
N PRO A 81 19.42 3.52 5.05
CA PRO A 81 18.34 4.42 4.69
C PRO A 81 17.02 3.66 4.52
N GLN A 82 15.91 4.16 5.04
CA GLN A 82 14.59 3.60 4.81
C GLN A 82 13.75 4.61 4.05
N THR A 83 12.84 4.14 3.20
CA THR A 83 11.82 4.99 2.61
C THR A 83 10.56 4.87 3.45
N PHE A 84 9.79 5.94 3.54
CA PHE A 84 8.53 5.92 4.24
C PHE A 84 7.47 6.82 3.62
N LEU A 85 6.23 6.49 3.93
CA LEU A 85 5.07 7.31 3.65
C LEU A 85 4.33 7.56 4.97
N TRP A 86 3.79 8.77 5.15
CA TRP A 86 2.85 9.07 6.22
C TRP A 86 1.61 9.76 5.67
N TRP A 87 0.44 9.17 5.91
CA TRP A 87 -0.84 9.87 5.79
C TRP A 87 -1.72 9.57 7.00
N ALA A 88 -2.30 10.60 7.60
CA ALA A 88 -3.37 10.46 8.58
C ALA A 88 -4.72 10.64 7.89
N ASN A 89 -5.60 9.66 8.06
CA ASN A 89 -6.78 9.44 7.23
C ASN A 89 -8.05 9.31 8.10
N PRO A 90 -8.56 10.40 8.71
CA PRO A 90 -9.89 10.39 9.30
C PRO A 90 -10.97 10.00 8.29
N ALA A 91 -11.76 8.99 8.66
CA ALA A 91 -13.05 8.71 8.04
C ALA A 91 -14.09 9.70 8.59
N VAL A 92 -14.68 10.50 7.70
CA VAL A 92 -15.70 11.51 8.05
C VAL A 92 -17.02 11.10 7.41
N VAL A 93 -18.07 11.05 8.22
CA VAL A 93 -19.44 10.75 7.75
C VAL A 93 -19.88 11.77 6.72
N VAL A 94 -20.55 11.32 5.66
CA VAL A 94 -21.06 12.20 4.58
C VAL A 94 -22.49 11.90 4.18
N HIS A 95 -23.12 12.92 3.61
CA HIS A 95 -24.45 12.87 3.00
C HIS A 95 -24.56 13.94 1.91
N ASP A 96 -25.74 14.12 1.34
CA ASP A 96 -25.95 15.00 0.17
C ASP A 96 -25.63 16.49 0.37
N ALA A 97 -25.48 16.93 1.62
CA ALA A 97 -25.15 18.32 1.96
C ALA A 97 -23.68 18.50 2.39
N TYR A 98 -22.89 17.43 2.35
CA TYR A 98 -21.46 17.47 2.62
C TYR A 98 -20.70 18.10 1.44
N LYS A 99 -19.73 18.94 1.76
CA LYS A 99 -18.74 19.48 0.81
C LYS A 99 -17.32 19.42 1.36
N SER A 100 -16.39 19.06 0.48
CA SER A 100 -14.96 19.19 0.69
C SER A 100 -14.57 20.66 0.82
N VAL A 101 -13.66 20.96 1.74
CA VAL A 101 -13.08 22.27 1.94
C VAL A 101 -11.58 22.17 1.71
N PHE A 102 -11.18 22.38 0.45
CA PHE A 102 -9.78 22.65 0.11
C PHE A 102 -9.49 24.15 0.22
N PRO A 103 -8.23 24.53 0.53
CA PRO A 103 -7.82 25.92 0.57
C PRO A 103 -8.14 26.72 -0.71
N PRO A 104 -8.36 28.04 -0.60
CA PRO A 104 -8.77 28.87 -1.73
C PRO A 104 -7.79 28.93 -2.92
N ASP A 105 -6.52 28.55 -2.74
CA ASP A 105 -5.50 28.55 -3.80
C ASP A 105 -5.45 27.25 -4.63
N VAL A 106 -6.17 26.21 -4.20
CA VAL A 106 -6.29 24.93 -4.90
C VAL A 106 -7.24 25.08 -6.09
N HIS A 107 -6.68 25.01 -7.31
CA HIS A 107 -7.42 25.13 -8.57
C HIS A 107 -7.45 23.82 -9.38
N ALA A 108 -6.69 22.82 -8.98
CA ALA A 108 -6.62 21.52 -9.63
C ALA A 108 -6.37 20.41 -8.61
N VAL A 109 -6.75 19.18 -8.99
CA VAL A 109 -6.54 17.97 -8.20
C VAL A 109 -6.00 16.86 -9.10
N PHE A 110 -5.10 16.05 -8.55
CA PHE A 110 -4.57 14.85 -9.19
C PHE A 110 -5.27 13.59 -8.68
N ASP A 111 -5.22 12.53 -9.48
CA ASP A 111 -5.48 11.16 -9.01
C ASP A 111 -4.22 10.54 -8.35
N HIS A 112 -4.33 9.26 -7.97
CA HIS A 112 -3.20 8.47 -7.48
C HIS A 112 -2.06 8.40 -8.49
N GLY A 113 -0.84 8.69 -8.03
CA GLY A 113 0.37 8.66 -8.87
C GLY A 113 0.47 9.82 -9.86
N LYS A 114 -0.38 10.85 -9.74
CA LYS A 114 -0.45 11.99 -10.69
C LYS A 114 -0.69 11.52 -12.14
N ARG A 115 -1.46 10.45 -12.35
CA ARG A 115 -1.71 9.86 -13.69
C ARG A 115 -2.73 10.67 -14.48
N ASP A 116 -3.64 11.35 -13.79
CA ASP A 116 -4.67 12.19 -14.39
C ASP A 116 -4.93 13.44 -13.52
N VAL A 117 -5.48 14.49 -14.13
CA VAL A 117 -5.68 15.81 -13.51
C VAL A 117 -7.06 16.37 -13.84
N SER A 118 -7.68 17.03 -12.87
CA SER A 118 -8.93 17.76 -13.07
C SER A 118 -8.89 19.14 -12.42
N SER A 119 -9.67 20.08 -12.94
CA SER A 119 -9.91 21.36 -12.28
C SER A 119 -10.75 21.17 -11.01
N PHE A 120 -10.50 22.00 -10.00
CA PHE A 120 -11.24 21.97 -8.72
C PHE A 120 -11.71 23.39 -8.36
N PRO A 121 -12.93 23.57 -7.79
CA PRO A 121 -13.92 22.55 -7.46
C PRO A 121 -14.80 22.10 -8.63
N ILE A 122 -14.77 22.81 -9.75
CA ILE A 122 -15.57 22.48 -10.93
C ILE A 122 -14.74 21.63 -11.88
N ALA A 123 -15.09 20.36 -12.03
CA ALA A 123 -14.49 19.47 -13.01
C ALA A 123 -15.16 19.65 -14.39
N THR A 124 -14.35 19.54 -15.44
CA THR A 124 -14.80 19.50 -16.83
C THR A 124 -14.06 18.38 -17.57
N GLY A 125 -14.73 17.75 -18.54
CA GLY A 125 -14.15 16.64 -19.32
C GLY A 125 -14.34 15.29 -18.64
N VAL A 126 -13.48 14.33 -18.95
CA VAL A 126 -13.52 12.99 -18.36
C VAL A 126 -12.45 12.89 -17.28
N TYR A 127 -12.83 12.42 -16.09
CA TYR A 127 -11.90 12.16 -15.00
C TYR A 127 -12.30 10.84 -14.34
N TYR A 128 -11.34 9.92 -14.17
CA TYR A 128 -11.59 8.56 -13.64
C TYR A 128 -12.69 7.79 -14.40
N LYS A 129 -12.69 7.87 -15.73
CA LYS A 129 -13.71 7.27 -16.62
C LYS A 129 -15.15 7.78 -16.42
N GLN A 130 -15.36 8.85 -15.65
CA GLN A 130 -16.64 9.52 -15.49
C GLN A 130 -16.66 10.83 -16.27
N ASP A 131 -17.74 11.08 -17.00
CA ASP A 131 -17.95 12.32 -17.76
C ASP A 131 -18.51 13.42 -16.85
N TYR A 132 -17.76 14.53 -16.75
CA TYR A 132 -18.08 15.76 -16.03
C TYR A 132 -18.12 16.97 -16.98
N SER A 133 -18.22 16.77 -18.29
CA SER A 133 -18.19 17.82 -19.33
C SER A 133 -19.22 18.95 -19.15
N THR A 134 -20.31 18.71 -18.40
CA THR A 134 -21.32 19.73 -18.08
C THR A 134 -20.87 20.76 -17.03
N GLY A 135 -19.69 20.60 -16.44
CA GLY A 135 -19.21 21.44 -15.35
C GLY A 135 -19.82 21.01 -14.02
N VAL A 136 -19.19 20.04 -13.36
CA VAL A 136 -19.73 19.44 -12.13
C VAL A 136 -18.89 19.88 -10.94
N ASP A 137 -19.57 20.33 -9.89
CA ASP A 137 -18.95 20.66 -8.62
C ASP A 137 -18.59 19.36 -7.86
N ILE A 138 -17.34 18.92 -8.04
CA ILE A 138 -16.81 17.70 -7.44
C ILE A 138 -16.36 17.89 -5.98
N SER A 139 -16.56 19.08 -5.40
CA SER A 139 -16.43 19.25 -3.95
C SER A 139 -17.63 18.64 -3.19
N LYS A 140 -18.76 18.38 -3.85
CA LYS A 140 -20.00 17.90 -3.21
C LYS A 140 -20.13 16.39 -3.35
N TYR A 141 -20.29 15.69 -2.22
CA TYR A 141 -20.41 14.23 -2.19
C TYR A 141 -21.51 13.69 -3.14
N LYS A 142 -22.69 14.33 -3.15
CA LYS A 142 -23.83 13.90 -3.99
C LYS A 142 -23.55 13.88 -5.51
N ASN A 143 -22.50 14.58 -5.96
CA ASN A 143 -22.16 14.70 -7.37
C ASN A 143 -21.11 13.65 -7.80
N ILE A 144 -20.73 12.72 -6.93
CA ILE A 144 -19.63 11.78 -7.12
C ILE A 144 -20.18 10.34 -7.18
N PRO A 145 -20.59 9.83 -8.37
CA PRO A 145 -21.29 8.55 -8.48
C PRO A 145 -20.37 7.31 -8.50
N VAL A 146 -19.07 7.51 -8.62
CA VAL A 146 -18.05 6.46 -8.74
C VAL A 146 -16.95 6.69 -7.71
N PRO A 147 -16.10 5.68 -7.41
CA PRO A 147 -14.94 5.88 -6.54
C PRO A 147 -14.03 6.99 -7.07
N MET A 148 -13.66 7.94 -6.21
CA MET A 148 -12.86 9.11 -6.60
C MET A 148 -11.80 9.44 -5.56
N SER A 149 -10.68 9.97 -6.05
CA SER A 149 -9.58 10.48 -5.24
C SER A 149 -9.20 11.88 -5.72
N TYR A 150 -9.05 12.83 -4.81
CA TYR A 150 -8.64 14.20 -5.09
C TYR A 150 -7.40 14.54 -4.26
N MET A 151 -6.23 14.62 -4.89
CA MET A 151 -5.02 15.14 -4.26
C MET A 151 -4.86 16.58 -4.68
N ALA A 152 -4.97 17.52 -3.76
CA ALA A 152 -4.78 18.93 -4.05
C ALA A 152 -3.36 19.16 -4.60
N ILE A 153 -3.28 20.03 -5.60
CA ILE A 153 -2.00 20.66 -5.93
C ILE A 153 -1.46 21.47 -4.73
N ARG A 154 -0.19 21.88 -4.82
CA ARG A 154 0.48 22.71 -3.81
C ARG A 154 -0.41 23.86 -3.31
N SER A 155 -0.50 23.97 -1.99
CA SER A 155 -1.20 25.05 -1.30
C SER A 155 -0.29 25.67 -0.24
N LYS A 156 -0.38 26.99 -0.09
CA LYS A 156 0.36 27.76 0.94
C LYS A 156 -0.38 27.82 2.28
N TYR A 157 -1.54 27.18 2.38
CA TYR A 157 -2.36 27.17 3.58
C TYR A 157 -2.19 25.86 4.36
N ASP A 158 -2.37 25.96 5.67
CA ASP A 158 -2.10 24.89 6.63
C ASP A 158 -3.31 23.96 6.87
N PHE A 159 -4.40 24.08 6.11
CA PHE A 159 -5.65 23.38 6.41
C PHE A 159 -6.27 22.60 5.25
N VAL A 160 -7.11 21.63 5.59
CA VAL A 160 -8.04 20.94 4.68
C VAL A 160 -9.16 20.31 5.50
N GLY A 161 -10.36 20.14 4.94
CA GLY A 161 -11.40 19.40 5.65
C GLY A 161 -12.70 19.29 4.88
N GLY A 162 -13.82 19.36 5.59
CA GLY A 162 -15.14 19.42 4.99
C GLY A 162 -16.16 20.14 5.86
N TYR A 163 -17.35 20.32 5.30
CA TYR A 163 -18.46 21.05 5.93
C TYR A 163 -19.81 20.47 5.55
N GLU A 164 -20.74 20.53 6.48
CA GLU A 164 -22.12 20.07 6.35
C GLU A 164 -23.09 21.25 6.54
N ASP A 165 -23.79 21.65 5.47
CA ASP A 165 -24.65 22.85 5.50
C ASP A 165 -25.92 22.70 6.37
N ASN A 166 -26.41 21.47 6.58
CA ASN A 166 -27.61 21.15 7.38
C ASN A 166 -27.39 21.28 8.89
N VAL A 167 -26.23 20.84 9.39
CA VAL A 167 -25.84 20.95 10.81
C VAL A 167 -24.95 22.16 11.10
N GLN A 168 -24.57 22.88 10.05
CA GLN A 168 -23.68 24.04 10.09
C GLN A 168 -22.35 23.74 10.80
N GLY A 169 -21.79 22.55 10.56
CA GLY A 169 -20.58 22.08 11.23
C GLY A 169 -19.62 21.41 10.26
N GLY A 170 -18.37 21.21 10.69
CA GLY A 170 -17.39 20.47 9.91
C GLY A 170 -16.17 20.06 10.72
N LEU A 171 -15.28 19.31 10.06
CA LEU A 171 -13.98 18.91 10.58
C LEU A 171 -12.88 19.54 9.72
N LEU A 172 -11.86 20.11 10.36
CA LEU A 172 -10.63 20.55 9.72
C LEU A 172 -9.44 19.76 10.26
N HIS A 173 -8.52 19.44 9.37
CA HIS A 173 -7.13 19.22 9.69
C HIS A 173 -6.36 20.54 9.58
N VAL A 174 -5.44 20.77 10.52
CA VAL A 174 -4.46 21.87 10.47
C VAL A 174 -3.05 21.35 10.80
N ALA A 175 -2.07 21.66 9.95
CA ALA A 175 -0.65 21.45 10.19
C ALA A 175 0.20 22.33 9.26
N ASP A 176 1.44 22.63 9.67
CA ASP A 176 2.40 23.40 8.86
C ASP A 176 2.58 22.75 7.48
N HIS A 177 2.19 23.46 6.42
CA HIS A 177 2.26 22.97 5.04
C HIS A 177 3.69 22.68 4.54
N HIS A 178 4.73 23.18 5.21
CA HIS A 178 6.12 22.80 4.92
C HIS A 178 6.44 21.38 5.37
N VAL A 179 5.73 20.86 6.36
CA VAL A 179 5.87 19.49 6.88
C VAL A 179 4.73 18.61 6.38
N SER A 180 3.49 19.11 6.37
CA SER A 180 2.29 18.41 5.91
C SER A 180 1.69 19.03 4.62
N PRO A 181 2.38 18.93 3.48
CA PRO A 181 1.90 19.54 2.24
C PRO A 181 0.70 18.78 1.64
N GLY A 182 0.61 17.46 1.87
CA GLY A 182 -0.40 16.59 1.25
C GLY A 182 -1.80 16.84 1.79
N LYS A 183 -2.73 17.17 0.88
CA LYS A 183 -4.14 17.38 1.17
C LYS A 183 -4.95 16.54 0.20
N LYS A 184 -5.67 15.54 0.70
CA LYS A 184 -6.39 14.58 -0.13
C LYS A 184 -7.78 14.30 0.41
N GLN A 185 -8.70 14.01 -0.50
CA GLN A 185 -9.97 13.39 -0.21
C GLN A 185 -10.12 12.12 -1.02
N TRP A 186 -10.72 11.08 -0.45
CA TRP A 186 -11.13 9.89 -1.17
C TRP A 186 -12.54 9.43 -0.78
N THR A 187 -13.27 8.83 -1.71
CA THR A 187 -14.63 8.28 -1.48
C THR A 187 -14.90 7.09 -2.41
N TRP A 188 -15.73 6.16 -1.95
CA TRP A 188 -16.31 5.10 -2.79
C TRP A 188 -17.37 5.62 -3.78
N GLY A 189 -17.80 6.87 -3.64
CA GLY A 189 -18.88 7.47 -4.41
C GLY A 189 -20.28 7.12 -3.88
N ASN A 190 -21.31 7.80 -4.37
CA ASN A 190 -22.70 7.64 -3.91
C ASN A 190 -23.55 6.70 -4.79
N GLY A 191 -22.97 6.07 -5.81
CA GLY A 191 -23.62 5.06 -6.63
C GLY A 191 -23.75 3.70 -5.93
N ASP A 192 -24.46 2.75 -6.56
CA ASP A 192 -24.72 1.41 -5.98
C ASP A 192 -23.42 0.66 -5.62
N PHE A 193 -22.38 0.78 -6.44
CA PHE A 193 -21.05 0.25 -6.12
C PHE A 193 -20.50 0.81 -4.80
N GLY A 194 -20.56 2.12 -4.59
CA GLY A 194 -20.04 2.74 -3.37
C GLY A 194 -20.87 2.39 -2.14
N GLN A 195 -22.20 2.40 -2.27
CA GLN A 195 -23.11 1.97 -1.21
C GLN A 195 -22.93 0.49 -0.84
N ALA A 196 -22.50 -0.36 -1.77
CA ALA A 196 -22.14 -1.74 -1.45
C ALA A 196 -20.89 -1.81 -0.58
N TRP A 197 -19.87 -1.02 -0.86
CA TRP A 197 -18.69 -0.92 0.01
C TRP A 197 -19.06 -0.38 1.39
N ASP A 198 -19.89 0.66 1.47
CA ASP A 198 -20.36 1.18 2.76
C ASP A 198 -21.01 0.06 3.60
N ARG A 199 -21.89 -0.76 3.02
CA ARG A 199 -22.51 -1.92 3.71
C ARG A 199 -21.51 -3.00 4.16
N ASN A 200 -20.35 -3.10 3.52
CA ASN A 200 -19.32 -4.08 3.90
C ASN A 200 -18.37 -3.53 4.97
N LEU A 201 -18.26 -2.20 5.10
CA LEU A 201 -17.27 -1.53 5.94
C LEU A 201 -17.87 -0.80 7.15
N THR A 202 -19.19 -0.68 7.24
CA THR A 202 -19.89 -0.14 8.41
C THR A 202 -21.21 -0.86 8.67
N ASP A 203 -21.57 -0.96 9.95
CA ASP A 203 -22.85 -1.52 10.40
C ASP A 203 -23.97 -0.46 10.30
N GLU A 204 -23.75 0.76 10.83
CA GLU A 204 -24.79 1.80 11.00
C GLU A 204 -24.34 3.23 10.61
N ASP A 205 -23.04 3.52 10.46
CA ASP A 205 -22.55 4.91 10.25
C ASP A 205 -22.83 5.46 8.85
N GLY A 206 -23.07 4.57 7.88
CA GLY A 206 -23.38 4.93 6.50
C GLY A 206 -22.16 5.43 5.70
N PRO A 207 -22.39 6.20 4.63
CA PRO A 207 -21.33 6.67 3.74
C PRO A 207 -20.31 7.56 4.44
N TYR A 208 -19.05 7.41 4.05
CA TYR A 208 -17.96 8.23 4.55
C TYR A 208 -17.05 8.71 3.41
N ILE A 209 -16.24 9.72 3.71
CA ILE A 209 -15.06 10.05 2.94
C ILE A 209 -13.82 9.91 3.80
N GLU A 210 -12.69 9.64 3.17
CA GLU A 210 -11.39 9.73 3.81
C GLU A 210 -10.81 11.12 3.55
N LEU A 211 -10.72 11.93 4.59
CA LEU A 211 -9.93 13.15 4.57
C LEU A 211 -8.49 12.75 4.89
N MET A 212 -7.57 12.84 3.94
CA MET A 212 -6.21 12.31 4.08
C MET A 212 -5.18 13.43 4.08
N THR A 213 -4.24 13.36 5.02
CA THR A 213 -3.26 14.44 5.27
C THR A 213 -1.84 13.91 5.28
N GLY A 214 -1.06 14.29 4.26
CA GLY A 214 0.26 13.74 3.98
C GLY A 214 1.38 14.55 4.62
N VAL A 215 2.42 13.87 5.12
CA VAL A 215 3.60 14.49 5.77
C VAL A 215 4.89 14.09 5.05
N TYR A 216 5.69 15.10 4.66
CA TYR A 216 6.82 14.99 3.72
C TYR A 216 6.44 14.37 2.36
N THR A 217 5.19 14.54 1.95
CA THR A 217 4.62 13.95 0.72
C THR A 217 3.38 14.73 0.28
N ASP A 218 3.21 14.94 -1.02
CA ASP A 218 2.03 15.61 -1.59
C ASP A 218 1.09 14.70 -2.39
N ASN A 219 1.49 13.44 -2.65
CA ASN A 219 0.69 12.47 -3.39
C ASN A 219 0.98 11.02 -2.93
N GLN A 220 0.38 10.04 -3.58
CA GLN A 220 0.49 8.62 -3.28
C GLN A 220 0.62 7.82 -4.60
N PRO A 221 1.70 7.03 -4.81
CA PRO A 221 2.93 6.95 -4.01
C PRO A 221 3.75 8.23 -4.12
N ASP A 222 4.36 8.67 -3.01
CA ASP A 222 5.44 9.66 -2.96
C ASP A 222 6.16 9.52 -1.62
N PHE A 223 7.11 8.60 -1.55
CA PHE A 223 7.81 8.25 -0.31
C PHE A 223 8.96 9.22 -0.03
N SER A 224 9.24 9.46 1.24
CA SER A 224 10.38 10.24 1.73
C SER A 224 11.48 9.34 2.29
N TRP A 225 12.71 9.84 2.31
CA TRP A 225 13.85 9.15 2.94
C TRP A 225 13.92 9.41 4.45
N LEU A 226 14.40 8.40 5.18
CA LEU A 226 14.75 8.42 6.60
C LEU A 226 16.12 7.74 6.77
N GLN A 227 17.15 8.52 7.08
CA GLN A 227 18.54 8.08 7.17
C GLN A 227 18.77 7.13 8.36
N PRO A 228 19.88 6.37 8.41
CA PRO A 228 20.17 5.47 9.54
C PRO A 228 20.06 6.20 10.87
N TYR A 229 19.25 5.68 11.79
CA TYR A 229 19.02 6.26 13.12
C TYR A 229 18.44 7.69 13.15
N GLU A 230 17.94 8.20 12.01
CA GLU A 230 17.23 9.47 11.97
C GLU A 230 15.88 9.37 12.67
N GLU A 231 15.51 10.44 13.40
CA GLU A 231 14.16 10.67 13.90
C GLU A 231 13.53 11.86 13.18
N LYS A 232 12.29 11.69 12.71
CA LYS A 232 11.42 12.80 12.25
C LYS A 232 10.22 12.91 13.17
N SER A 233 9.81 14.14 13.47
CA SER A 233 8.64 14.40 14.32
C SER A 233 7.86 15.61 13.85
N TRP A 234 6.55 15.58 14.11
CA TRP A 234 5.62 16.64 13.72
C TRP A 234 4.33 16.57 14.55
N ILE A 235 3.48 17.58 14.38
CA ILE A 235 2.19 17.70 15.07
C ILE A 235 1.10 17.97 14.04
N GLN A 236 -0.05 17.30 14.20
CA GLN A 236 -1.26 17.54 13.41
C GLN A 236 -2.43 17.84 14.36
N TYR A 237 -3.33 18.72 13.94
CA TYR A 237 -4.53 19.05 14.70
C TYR A 237 -5.77 18.65 13.90
N PHE A 238 -6.69 17.92 14.54
CA PHE A 238 -8.02 17.64 14.00
C PHE A 238 -9.05 18.37 14.86
N MET A 239 -9.76 19.32 14.27
CA MET A 239 -10.58 20.26 15.02
C MET A 239 -11.98 20.41 14.40
N PRO A 240 -13.05 20.25 15.20
CA PRO A 240 -14.38 20.63 14.76
C PRO A 240 -14.48 22.15 14.62
N TYR A 241 -15.38 22.61 13.77
CA TYR A 241 -15.77 24.01 13.68
C TYR A 241 -17.25 24.14 13.33
N SER A 242 -17.87 25.23 13.78
CA SER A 242 -19.28 25.52 13.56
C SER A 242 -19.47 26.83 12.83
N GLU A 243 -20.54 26.91 12.04
CA GLU A 243 -21.12 28.12 11.46
C GLU A 243 -20.27 28.91 10.42
N VAL A 244 -18.97 28.61 10.28
CA VAL A 244 -18.04 29.33 9.38
C VAL A 244 -18.34 29.11 7.89
N GLY A 245 -18.84 27.94 7.51
CA GLY A 245 -19.04 27.58 6.10
C GLY A 245 -17.73 27.25 5.38
N TYR A 246 -17.60 27.68 4.11
CA TYR A 246 -16.42 27.38 3.30
C TYR A 246 -15.20 28.20 3.75
N VAL A 247 -14.28 27.56 4.47
CA VAL A 247 -13.15 28.19 5.15
C VAL A 247 -12.21 28.89 4.16
N LYS A 248 -11.75 30.10 4.53
CA LYS A 248 -10.80 30.90 3.76
C LYS A 248 -9.37 30.85 4.31
N ASN A 249 -9.23 30.80 5.64
CA ASN A 249 -7.97 30.49 6.30
C ASN A 249 -8.22 29.86 7.68
N ALA A 250 -7.28 29.05 8.16
CA ALA A 250 -7.32 28.45 9.48
C ALA A 250 -5.91 28.25 10.04
N CYS A 251 -5.80 28.36 11.36
CA CYS A 251 -4.69 27.91 12.18
C CYS A 251 -5.25 27.09 13.37
N LYS A 252 -4.40 26.55 14.25
CA LYS A 252 -4.89 25.73 15.38
C LYS A 252 -5.76 26.52 16.37
N GLU A 253 -5.62 27.84 16.43
CA GLU A 253 -6.40 28.71 17.32
C GLU A 253 -7.72 29.19 16.71
N ALA A 254 -7.78 29.40 15.38
CA ALA A 254 -8.89 30.11 14.74
C ALA A 254 -9.16 29.68 13.30
N VAL A 255 -10.44 29.76 12.92
CA VAL A 255 -10.97 29.49 11.57
C VAL A 255 -11.76 30.69 11.09
N VAL A 256 -11.51 31.17 9.87
CA VAL A 256 -12.22 32.33 9.32
C VAL A 256 -12.81 32.06 7.95
N ASN A 257 -14.00 32.61 7.73
CA ASN A 257 -14.56 32.86 6.41
C ASN A 257 -14.75 34.37 6.22
N VAL A 258 -14.28 34.85 5.06
CA VAL A 258 -14.41 36.23 4.59
C VAL A 258 -15.00 36.17 3.18
N GLU A 259 -16.24 36.60 3.04
CA GLU A 259 -16.99 36.57 1.77
C GLU A 259 -17.51 37.95 1.44
N THR A 260 -17.28 38.41 0.21
CA THR A 260 -17.78 39.70 -0.28
C THR A 260 -18.81 39.45 -1.36
N GLU A 261 -20.05 39.88 -1.10
CA GLU A 261 -21.17 39.79 -2.04
C GLU A 261 -21.95 41.10 -2.06
N ALA A 262 -22.32 41.57 -3.26
CA ALA A 262 -23.15 42.77 -3.46
C ALA A 262 -22.68 44.03 -2.67
N GLY A 263 -21.37 44.21 -2.54
CA GLY A 263 -20.74 45.35 -1.84
C GLY A 263 -20.75 45.28 -0.32
N ASN A 264 -20.98 44.09 0.23
CA ASN A 264 -20.97 43.82 1.65
C ASN A 264 -20.03 42.64 1.94
N THR A 265 -19.15 42.77 2.93
CA THR A 265 -18.23 41.72 3.35
C THR A 265 -18.73 41.08 4.65
N ARG A 266 -19.10 39.81 4.55
CA ARG A 266 -19.48 38.95 5.67
C ARG A 266 -18.23 38.28 6.26
N LEU A 267 -18.14 38.31 7.58
CA LEU A 267 -17.06 37.74 8.36
C LEU A 267 -17.64 36.76 9.38
N THR A 268 -17.15 35.53 9.36
CA THR A 268 -17.45 34.53 10.38
C THR A 268 -16.15 34.00 10.96
N LEU A 269 -16.01 34.05 12.28
CA LEU A 269 -14.83 33.66 13.03
C LEU A 269 -15.22 32.62 14.08
N TYR A 270 -14.53 31.49 14.06
CA TYR A 270 -14.59 30.44 15.08
C TYR A 270 -13.22 30.31 15.74
N THR A 271 -13.18 30.03 17.05
CA THR A 271 -11.94 29.77 17.79
C THR A 271 -12.02 28.42 18.50
N THR A 272 -10.87 27.74 18.63
CA THR A 272 -10.81 26.41 19.25
C THR A 272 -10.74 26.45 20.78
N ALA A 273 -10.74 27.64 21.37
CA ALA A 273 -10.82 27.87 22.81
C ALA A 273 -11.54 29.19 23.08
N ALA A 274 -11.82 29.48 24.35
CA ALA A 274 -12.29 30.80 24.75
C ALA A 274 -11.14 31.82 24.69
N TYR A 275 -11.27 32.80 23.79
CA TYR A 275 -10.36 33.93 23.68
C TYR A 275 -11.10 35.21 24.00
N ARG A 276 -10.50 36.04 24.86
CA ARG A 276 -11.01 37.36 25.20
C ARG A 276 -10.32 38.43 24.41
N ASN A 277 -11.05 39.50 24.13
CA ASN A 277 -10.53 40.71 23.51
C ASN A 277 -9.77 40.47 22.19
N LEU A 278 -10.22 39.53 21.35
CA LEU A 278 -9.64 39.33 20.03
C LEU A 278 -9.91 40.53 19.14
N LYS A 279 -8.85 41.07 18.53
CA LYS A 279 -8.93 42.22 17.65
C LYS A 279 -9.05 41.77 16.20
N MET A 280 -10.17 42.12 15.57
CA MET A 280 -10.48 41.84 14.17
C MET A 280 -10.37 43.12 13.35
N ILE A 281 -9.54 43.08 12.31
CA ILE A 281 -9.30 44.23 11.42
C ILE A 281 -9.60 43.79 9.99
N LEU A 282 -10.50 44.49 9.31
CA LEU A 282 -10.68 44.39 7.86
C LEU A 282 -10.25 45.72 7.25
N LYS A 283 -9.27 45.69 6.35
CA LYS A 283 -8.75 46.87 5.64
C LYS A 283 -8.53 46.58 4.17
N ASP A 284 -8.52 47.60 3.33
CA ASP A 284 -8.02 47.42 1.95
C ASP A 284 -6.50 47.55 1.85
N THR A 285 -5.97 47.26 0.66
CA THR A 285 -4.55 47.40 0.30
C THR A 285 -4.01 48.83 0.42
N ASN A 286 -4.88 49.85 0.41
CA ASN A 286 -4.52 51.25 0.64
C ASN A 286 -4.56 51.64 2.14
N GLY A 287 -4.95 50.72 3.01
CA GLY A 287 -5.00 50.92 4.46
C GLY A 287 -6.32 51.51 4.97
N LYS A 288 -7.35 51.68 4.13
CA LYS A 288 -8.68 52.10 4.61
C LYS A 288 -9.30 50.97 5.42
N ILE A 289 -9.70 51.28 6.64
CA ILE A 289 -10.27 50.32 7.58
C ILE A 289 -11.79 50.27 7.41
N TYR A 290 -12.32 49.07 7.18
CA TYR A 290 -13.75 48.77 7.10
C TYR A 290 -14.28 48.18 8.42
N LEU A 291 -13.43 47.43 9.13
CA LEU A 291 -13.72 46.88 10.46
C LEU A 291 -12.49 47.02 11.35
N ASN A 292 -12.68 47.47 12.59
CA ASN A 292 -11.71 47.38 13.67
C ASN A 292 -12.48 47.22 14.98
N ARG A 293 -12.69 45.97 15.39
CA ARG A 293 -13.51 45.61 16.55
C ARG A 293 -12.76 44.62 17.42
N THR A 294 -13.16 44.61 18.68
CA THR A 294 -12.72 43.63 19.66
C THR A 294 -13.93 42.78 20.05
N ALA A 295 -13.76 41.47 20.13
CA ALA A 295 -14.81 40.55 20.57
C ALA A 295 -14.23 39.40 21.40
N ASP A 296 -15.05 38.87 22.29
CA ASP A 296 -14.82 37.58 22.93
C ASP A 296 -15.40 36.49 22.01
N VAL A 297 -14.62 35.44 21.77
CA VAL A 297 -15.00 34.35 20.86
C VAL A 297 -14.64 33.01 21.51
N SER A 298 -15.51 32.03 21.35
CA SER A 298 -15.34 30.68 21.89
C SER A 298 -15.95 29.64 20.95
N PRO A 299 -15.64 28.35 21.10
CA PRO A 299 -16.22 27.29 20.27
C PRO A 299 -17.75 27.26 20.27
N ASP A 300 -18.37 27.63 21.40
CA ASP A 300 -19.82 27.69 21.60
C ASP A 300 -20.44 29.03 21.16
N THR A 301 -19.64 30.07 20.97
CA THR A 301 -20.09 31.40 20.53
C THR A 301 -19.23 31.92 19.37
N PRO A 302 -19.41 31.40 18.14
CA PRO A 302 -18.75 31.94 16.95
C PRO A 302 -19.14 33.40 16.71
N TYR A 303 -18.20 34.22 16.22
CA TYR A 303 -18.45 35.62 15.94
C TYR A 303 -18.85 35.83 14.47
N LYS A 304 -19.97 36.52 14.24
CA LYS A 304 -20.49 36.85 12.91
C LYS A 304 -20.73 38.34 12.79
N THR A 305 -20.26 38.94 11.70
CA THR A 305 -20.57 40.34 11.38
C THR A 305 -20.61 40.55 9.87
N SER A 306 -21.23 41.66 9.46
CA SER A 306 -21.20 42.13 8.08
C SER A 306 -20.82 43.60 8.05
N VAL A 307 -20.01 44.00 7.07
CA VAL A 307 -19.58 45.39 6.89
C VAL A 307 -19.69 45.82 5.42
N GLU A 308 -20.19 47.03 5.19
CA GLU A 308 -20.28 47.60 3.85
C GLU A 308 -18.88 47.88 3.30
N SER A 309 -18.53 47.19 2.22
CA SER A 309 -17.23 47.28 1.54
C SER A 309 -17.32 47.98 0.17
N GLY A 310 -18.54 48.27 -0.31
CA GLY A 310 -18.79 49.01 -1.53
C GLY A 310 -18.24 48.29 -2.77
N ASN A 311 -17.37 48.96 -3.53
CA ASN A 311 -16.77 48.37 -4.74
C ASN A 311 -15.43 47.67 -4.47
N ALA A 312 -15.03 47.47 -3.21
CA ALA A 312 -13.79 46.77 -2.89
C ALA A 312 -13.88 45.31 -3.33
N LEU A 313 -12.90 44.87 -4.13
CA LEU A 313 -12.82 43.49 -4.57
C LEU A 313 -12.27 42.59 -3.45
N PRO A 314 -12.62 41.28 -3.42
CA PRO A 314 -12.09 40.34 -2.43
C PRO A 314 -10.55 40.35 -2.34
N GLU A 315 -9.86 40.44 -3.47
CA GLU A 315 -8.40 40.47 -3.56
C GLU A 315 -7.76 41.78 -3.10
N ASP A 316 -8.57 42.82 -2.87
CA ASP A 316 -8.13 44.10 -2.30
C ASP A 316 -8.34 44.19 -0.79
N LEU A 317 -9.06 43.24 -0.19
CA LEU A 317 -9.37 43.21 1.23
C LEU A 317 -8.43 42.28 2.01
N ILE A 318 -7.95 42.78 3.14
CA ILE A 318 -7.06 42.08 4.07
C ILE A 318 -7.76 42.00 5.42
N PHE A 319 -8.05 40.78 5.85
CA PHE A 319 -8.49 40.47 7.20
C PHE A 319 -7.30 40.11 8.07
N GLU A 320 -7.22 40.67 9.28
CA GLU A 320 -6.24 40.31 10.31
C GLU A 320 -6.95 40.01 11.64
N LEU A 321 -6.58 38.88 12.25
CA LEU A 321 -6.98 38.50 13.61
C LEU A 321 -5.77 38.60 14.53
N ARG A 322 -5.90 39.36 15.62
CA ARG A 322 -4.82 39.57 16.59
C ARG A 322 -5.28 39.28 18.02
N THR A 323 -4.35 38.79 18.83
CA THR A 323 -4.53 38.69 20.29
C THR A 323 -4.65 40.07 20.92
N GLU A 324 -5.06 40.11 22.21
CA GLU A 324 -5.04 41.33 23.02
C GLU A 324 -3.65 41.99 23.07
N THR A 325 -2.58 41.19 23.06
CA THR A 325 -1.18 41.66 23.03
C THR A 325 -0.72 42.15 21.65
N GLY A 326 -1.56 42.05 20.62
CA GLY A 326 -1.27 42.49 19.25
C GLY A 326 -0.59 41.43 18.36
N THR A 327 -0.34 40.22 18.87
CA THR A 327 0.21 39.09 18.10
C THR A 327 -0.76 38.71 17.00
N LEU A 328 -0.27 38.60 15.75
CA LEU A 328 -1.08 38.15 14.62
C LEU A 328 -1.30 36.64 14.72
N LEU A 329 -2.57 36.22 14.81
CA LEU A 329 -2.95 34.80 14.81
C LEU A 329 -3.21 34.29 13.39
N LEU A 330 -3.94 35.10 12.60
CA LEU A 330 -4.41 34.71 11.28
C LEU A 330 -4.54 35.94 10.39
N SER A 331 -4.25 35.80 9.10
CA SER A 331 -4.50 36.83 8.09
C SER A 331 -5.06 36.21 6.82
N TYR A 332 -5.96 36.89 6.13
CA TYR A 332 -6.51 36.42 4.87
C TYR A 332 -6.64 37.56 3.87
N ARG A 333 -6.28 37.25 2.63
CA ARG A 333 -6.49 38.07 1.43
C ARG A 333 -6.79 37.11 0.29
N ALA A 334 -7.88 37.35 -0.44
CA ALA A 334 -8.22 36.50 -1.58
C ALA A 334 -7.14 36.63 -2.67
N GLU A 335 -6.90 35.54 -3.40
CA GLU A 335 -6.08 35.63 -4.61
C GLU A 335 -6.86 36.33 -5.71
N LYS A 336 -6.13 37.01 -6.58
CA LYS A 336 -6.73 37.58 -7.78
C LYS A 336 -7.24 36.44 -8.68
N PRO A 337 -8.47 36.53 -9.24
CA PRO A 337 -8.96 35.55 -10.19
C PRO A 337 -8.07 35.52 -11.44
N GLU A 338 -7.30 34.44 -11.62
CA GLU A 338 -6.42 34.22 -12.76
C GLU A 338 -6.62 32.80 -13.31
N ILE A 339 -6.58 32.66 -14.64
CA ILE A 339 -6.62 31.35 -15.29
C ILE A 339 -5.24 30.71 -15.12
N LYS A 340 -5.16 29.67 -14.28
CA LYS A 340 -3.95 28.88 -14.08
C LYS A 340 -3.99 27.64 -14.98
N PRO A 341 -2.89 27.28 -15.67
CA PRO A 341 -2.84 26.06 -16.47
C PRO A 341 -2.95 24.83 -15.57
N LEU A 342 -3.63 23.79 -16.05
CA LEU A 342 -3.61 22.49 -15.37
C LEU A 342 -2.18 21.94 -15.40
N PRO A 343 -1.67 21.38 -14.29
CA PRO A 343 -0.37 20.74 -14.30
C PRO A 343 -0.41 19.44 -15.12
N GLU A 344 0.74 19.08 -15.68
CA GLU A 344 0.89 17.86 -16.49
C GLU A 344 0.90 16.60 -15.61
N PRO A 345 0.30 15.49 -16.07
CA PRO A 345 0.46 14.17 -15.44
C PRO A 345 1.93 13.70 -15.38
N ALA A 346 2.19 12.76 -14.47
CA ALA A 346 3.47 12.07 -14.37
C ALA A 346 3.80 11.29 -15.66
N ARG A 347 5.09 11.15 -15.95
CA ARG A 347 5.58 10.43 -17.13
C ARG A 347 6.36 9.20 -16.72
N ALA A 348 6.18 8.11 -17.46
CA ALA A 348 6.88 6.87 -17.23
C ALA A 348 8.40 7.05 -17.40
N ALA A 349 9.18 6.33 -16.59
CA ALA A 349 10.61 6.25 -16.79
C ALA A 349 10.93 5.49 -18.08
N ALA A 350 11.99 5.88 -18.78
CA ALA A 350 12.48 5.13 -19.93
C ALA A 350 13.23 3.86 -19.48
N GLU A 351 13.27 2.85 -20.34
CA GLU A 351 14.11 1.65 -20.14
C GLU A 351 15.60 2.02 -19.99
N PRO A 352 16.39 1.25 -19.20
CA PRO A 352 17.79 1.56 -18.93
C PRO A 352 18.63 1.80 -20.20
N GLU A 353 18.51 0.93 -21.21
CA GLU A 353 19.22 1.04 -22.48
C GLU A 353 18.91 2.33 -23.26
N ASN A 354 17.73 2.92 -23.05
CA ASN A 354 17.28 4.14 -23.74
C ASN A 354 17.69 5.43 -23.02
N ILE A 355 18.11 5.35 -21.76
CA ILE A 355 18.66 6.51 -21.03
C ILE A 355 20.12 6.64 -21.39
N THR A 356 20.55 7.79 -21.94
CA THR A 356 21.94 7.98 -22.42
C THR A 356 22.91 8.41 -21.32
N SER A 357 22.45 9.17 -20.33
CA SER A 357 23.27 9.72 -19.25
C SER A 357 23.42 8.74 -18.08
N VAL A 358 24.64 8.50 -17.61
CA VAL A 358 24.94 7.75 -16.38
C VAL A 358 24.30 8.40 -15.15
N GLU A 359 24.30 9.73 -15.09
CA GLU A 359 23.61 10.46 -14.02
C GLU A 359 22.10 10.18 -14.03
N GLN A 360 21.48 10.17 -15.21
CA GLN A 360 20.04 9.93 -15.30
C GLN A 360 19.69 8.46 -15.00
N LEU A 361 20.56 7.50 -15.34
CA LEU A 361 20.42 6.11 -14.90
C LEU A 361 20.44 6.00 -13.37
N TYR A 362 21.41 6.65 -12.72
CA TYR A 362 21.47 6.69 -11.26
C TYR A 362 20.22 7.34 -10.64
N LEU A 363 19.81 8.52 -11.13
CA LEU A 363 18.63 9.21 -10.59
C LEU A 363 17.33 8.41 -10.82
N THR A 364 17.23 7.68 -11.93
CA THR A 364 16.09 6.81 -12.19
C THR A 364 16.10 5.61 -11.25
N GLY A 365 17.24 4.95 -11.06
CA GLY A 365 17.38 3.88 -10.06
C GLY A 365 17.00 4.35 -8.65
N LEU A 366 17.47 5.54 -8.26
CA LEU A 366 17.18 6.14 -6.95
C LEU A 366 15.67 6.45 -6.79
N HIS A 367 15.05 6.98 -7.84
CA HIS A 367 13.60 7.21 -7.87
C HIS A 367 12.82 5.90 -7.68
N LEU A 368 13.22 4.82 -8.36
CA LEU A 368 12.58 3.51 -8.26
C LEU A 368 12.73 2.90 -6.86
N GLU A 369 13.88 3.07 -6.21
CA GLU A 369 14.07 2.67 -4.79
C GLU A 369 13.16 3.49 -3.87
N GLN A 370 13.18 4.81 -4.04
CA GLN A 370 12.38 5.73 -3.23
C GLN A 370 10.90 5.36 -3.30
N TYR A 371 10.37 5.21 -4.51
CA TYR A 371 8.96 4.91 -4.78
C TYR A 371 8.57 3.45 -4.53
N ARG A 372 9.53 2.58 -4.18
CA ARG A 372 9.33 1.13 -4.03
C ARG A 372 8.66 0.52 -5.27
N HIS A 373 9.17 0.88 -6.45
CA HIS A 373 8.50 0.58 -7.71
C HIS A 373 8.28 -0.92 -7.91
N THR A 374 7.08 -1.30 -8.33
CA THR A 374 6.64 -2.71 -8.37
C THR A 374 7.06 -3.41 -9.67
N THR A 375 7.11 -2.68 -10.78
CA THR A 375 7.30 -3.24 -12.13
C THR A 375 8.71 -3.04 -12.71
N TYR A 376 9.47 -2.08 -12.19
CA TYR A 376 10.83 -1.75 -12.64
C TYR A 376 11.78 -1.93 -11.47
N ARG A 377 13.01 -2.40 -11.76
CA ARG A 377 14.00 -2.73 -10.72
C ARG A 377 15.14 -1.70 -10.73
N PRO A 378 15.47 -1.09 -9.59
CA PRO A 378 16.62 -0.18 -9.49
C PRO A 378 17.95 -0.79 -9.95
N MET A 379 18.16 -2.08 -9.64
CA MET A 379 19.37 -2.82 -10.00
C MET A 379 19.65 -2.78 -11.50
N ASP A 380 18.63 -2.85 -12.36
CA ASP A 380 18.79 -2.88 -13.81
C ASP A 380 19.39 -1.55 -14.32
N TYR A 381 18.99 -0.43 -13.73
CA TYR A 381 19.51 0.90 -14.05
C TYR A 381 20.94 1.11 -13.58
N TYR A 382 21.25 0.69 -12.35
CA TYR A 382 22.61 0.80 -11.81
C TYR A 382 23.59 -0.11 -12.54
N MET A 383 23.19 -1.34 -12.89
CA MET A 383 24.03 -2.25 -13.65
C MET A 383 24.28 -1.75 -15.08
N GLU A 384 23.28 -1.13 -15.73
CA GLU A 384 23.49 -0.50 -17.03
C GLU A 384 24.45 0.70 -16.95
N ALA A 385 24.37 1.49 -15.87
CA ALA A 385 25.33 2.56 -15.61
C ALA A 385 26.76 2.00 -15.43
N LEU A 386 26.93 0.96 -14.62
CA LEU A 386 28.23 0.32 -14.37
C LEU A 386 28.78 -0.42 -15.60
N ARG A 387 27.92 -0.92 -16.49
CA ARG A 387 28.35 -1.50 -17.78
C ARG A 387 29.04 -0.45 -18.65
N ARG A 388 28.59 0.81 -18.60
CA ARG A 388 29.13 1.94 -19.36
C ARG A 388 30.31 2.61 -18.66
N GLU A 389 30.19 2.80 -17.36
CA GLU A 389 31.18 3.44 -16.51
C GLU A 389 31.40 2.60 -15.23
N PRO A 390 32.29 1.59 -15.28
CA PRO A 390 32.51 0.68 -14.15
C PRO A 390 32.99 1.36 -12.85
N GLY A 391 33.51 2.59 -12.95
CA GLY A 391 33.97 3.40 -11.82
C GLY A 391 32.90 4.30 -11.21
N ASP A 392 31.67 4.41 -11.74
CA ASP A 392 30.69 5.36 -11.17
C ASP A 392 30.45 5.02 -9.68
N VAL A 393 30.80 5.98 -8.83
CA VAL A 393 30.84 5.82 -7.37
C VAL A 393 29.43 5.54 -6.83
N ARG A 394 28.44 6.25 -7.35
CA ARG A 394 27.07 6.23 -6.84
C ARG A 394 26.40 4.91 -7.15
N CYS A 395 26.58 4.41 -8.38
CA CYS A 395 26.03 3.13 -8.82
C CYS A 395 26.74 1.95 -8.13
N ASN A 396 28.07 2.01 -7.95
CA ASN A 396 28.78 0.99 -7.17
C ASN A 396 28.28 0.96 -5.72
N ASN A 397 28.15 2.11 -5.06
CA ASN A 397 27.61 2.17 -3.70
C ASN A 397 26.17 1.65 -3.64
N ALA A 398 25.30 2.04 -4.58
CA ALA A 398 23.90 1.60 -4.62
C ALA A 398 23.76 0.08 -4.85
N VAL A 399 24.52 -0.51 -5.77
CA VAL A 399 24.53 -1.97 -6.02
C VAL A 399 25.02 -2.71 -4.78
N GLY A 400 26.12 -2.25 -4.17
CA GLY A 400 26.63 -2.83 -2.92
C GLY A 400 25.57 -2.78 -1.81
N LEU A 401 24.89 -1.65 -1.64
CA LEU A 401 23.86 -1.48 -0.61
C LEU A 401 22.64 -2.39 -0.85
N LEU A 402 22.18 -2.53 -2.10
CA LEU A 402 21.11 -3.45 -2.46
C LEU A 402 21.49 -4.91 -2.16
N LEU A 403 22.71 -5.34 -2.51
CA LEU A 403 23.21 -6.68 -2.21
C LEU A 403 23.32 -6.91 -0.70
N MET A 404 23.82 -5.93 0.06
CA MET A 404 23.92 -6.01 1.52
C MET A 404 22.54 -6.17 2.17
N ARG A 405 21.51 -5.47 1.68
CA ARG A 405 20.11 -5.65 2.14
C ARG A 405 19.56 -7.04 1.83
N CYS A 406 20.01 -7.67 0.75
CA CYS A 406 19.68 -9.05 0.41
C CYS A 406 20.46 -10.10 1.24
N GLY A 407 21.31 -9.68 2.19
CA GLY A 407 22.16 -10.58 2.97
C GLY A 407 23.40 -11.07 2.21
N GLN A 408 23.70 -10.52 1.03
CA GLN A 408 24.82 -10.93 0.17
C GLN A 408 26.10 -10.15 0.50
N PHE A 409 26.58 -10.27 1.74
CA PHE A 409 27.68 -9.44 2.26
C PHE A 409 28.98 -9.57 1.44
N VAL A 410 29.34 -10.81 1.08
CA VAL A 410 30.55 -11.09 0.29
C VAL A 410 30.43 -10.50 -1.12
N GLN A 411 29.25 -10.55 -1.74
CA GLN A 411 29.03 -9.99 -3.08
C GLN A 411 28.97 -8.45 -3.06
N ALA A 412 28.50 -7.86 -1.96
CA ALA A 412 28.42 -6.40 -1.81
C ALA A 412 29.79 -5.72 -1.67
N GLU A 413 30.73 -6.35 -0.97
CA GLU A 413 32.03 -5.78 -0.62
C GLU A 413 32.85 -5.24 -1.83
N PRO A 414 33.02 -5.97 -2.94
CA PRO A 414 33.76 -5.48 -4.10
C PRO A 414 33.24 -4.15 -4.65
N TYR A 415 31.91 -3.94 -4.64
CA TYR A 415 31.31 -2.70 -5.13
C TYR A 415 31.63 -1.51 -4.23
N PHE A 416 31.56 -1.66 -2.90
CA PHE A 416 31.96 -0.60 -1.99
C PHE A 416 33.45 -0.27 -2.12
N ARG A 417 34.30 -1.30 -2.24
CA ARG A 417 35.73 -1.10 -2.47
C ARG A 417 35.99 -0.37 -3.79
N LYS A 418 35.24 -0.67 -4.86
CA LYS A 418 35.36 0.01 -6.15
C LYS A 418 34.91 1.47 -6.09
N ALA A 419 33.83 1.76 -5.37
CA ALA A 419 33.39 3.13 -5.11
C ALA A 419 34.46 3.93 -4.35
N ILE A 420 35.05 3.33 -3.31
CA ILE A 420 36.14 3.95 -2.51
C ILE A 420 37.40 4.17 -3.35
N GLU A 421 37.83 3.17 -4.13
CA GLU A 421 38.98 3.29 -5.05
C GLU A 421 38.80 4.51 -5.96
N THR A 422 37.63 4.64 -6.59
CA THR A 422 37.33 5.76 -7.49
C THR A 422 37.26 7.09 -6.75
N LEU A 423 36.56 7.14 -5.60
CA LEU A 423 36.46 8.35 -4.76
C LEU A 423 37.82 8.87 -4.31
N THR A 424 38.77 7.96 -4.08
CA THR A 424 40.07 8.28 -3.50
C THR A 424 41.22 8.37 -4.48
N GLU A 425 40.95 8.17 -5.78
CA GLU A 425 41.96 8.25 -6.85
C GLU A 425 42.77 9.56 -6.79
N ARG A 426 42.08 10.68 -6.52
CA ARG A 426 42.70 12.02 -6.46
C ARG A 426 42.74 12.62 -5.06
N ASN A 427 41.82 12.21 -4.18
CA ASN A 427 41.66 12.78 -2.85
C ASN A 427 41.56 11.65 -1.82
N SER A 428 42.57 11.49 -0.97
CA SER A 428 42.54 10.46 0.09
C SER A 428 41.42 10.64 1.13
N ASN A 429 40.72 11.77 1.10
CA ASN A 429 39.61 12.13 1.97
C ASN A 429 38.42 12.57 1.10
N PRO A 430 37.48 11.67 0.77
CA PRO A 430 36.35 12.02 -0.08
C PRO A 430 35.31 12.88 0.66
N TYR A 431 34.55 13.65 -0.11
CA TYR A 431 33.46 14.50 0.40
C TYR A 431 32.34 13.67 1.05
N ASP A 432 32.06 12.50 0.49
CA ASP A 432 31.06 11.56 0.99
C ASP A 432 31.72 10.31 1.60
N GLY A 433 31.25 9.95 2.79
CA GLY A 433 31.73 8.82 3.58
C GLY A 433 30.84 7.58 3.48
N GLU A 434 29.74 7.64 2.71
CA GLU A 434 28.76 6.56 2.62
C GLU A 434 29.39 5.21 2.21
N PRO A 435 30.23 5.15 1.16
CA PRO A 435 30.81 3.87 0.74
C PRO A 435 31.70 3.23 1.82
N TYR A 436 32.36 4.04 2.65
CA TYR A 436 33.14 3.55 3.79
C TYR A 436 32.23 3.01 4.90
N TYR A 437 31.14 3.71 5.21
CA TYR A 437 30.18 3.25 6.20
C TYR A 437 29.52 1.93 5.78
N ASN A 438 29.09 1.82 4.52
CA ASN A 438 28.48 0.61 3.98
C ASN A 438 29.49 -0.56 3.89
N LEU A 439 30.75 -0.28 3.50
CA LEU A 439 31.82 -1.28 3.57
C LEU A 439 32.04 -1.78 5.01
N GLY A 440 32.05 -0.88 5.99
CA GLY A 440 32.17 -1.22 7.41
C GLY A 440 31.10 -2.21 7.87
N TRP A 441 29.84 -1.98 7.47
CA TRP A 441 28.74 -2.91 7.75
C TRP A 441 28.92 -4.26 7.03
N SER A 442 29.27 -4.25 5.75
CA SER A 442 29.52 -5.49 5.00
C SER A 442 30.60 -6.36 5.66
N LEU A 443 31.69 -5.73 6.10
CA LEU A 443 32.80 -6.41 6.78
C LEU A 443 32.43 -6.89 8.18
N LYS A 444 31.66 -6.09 8.94
CA LYS A 444 31.13 -6.48 10.25
C LYS A 444 30.26 -7.73 10.16
N MET A 445 29.39 -7.81 9.15
CA MET A 445 28.53 -8.98 8.91
C MET A 445 29.31 -10.23 8.47
N GLN A 446 30.53 -10.06 7.95
CA GLN A 446 31.48 -11.14 7.64
C GLN A 446 32.45 -11.45 8.81
N CYS A 447 32.21 -10.90 10.00
CA CYS A 447 33.08 -11.02 11.18
C CYS A 447 34.51 -10.47 11.00
N ARG A 448 34.76 -9.61 10.00
CA ARG A 448 36.06 -8.97 9.74
C ARG A 448 36.16 -7.64 10.49
N MET A 449 36.20 -7.72 11.82
CA MET A 449 36.03 -6.56 12.71
C MET A 449 37.10 -5.48 12.57
N ASP A 450 38.36 -5.83 12.32
CA ASP A 450 39.46 -4.85 12.17
C ASP A 450 39.28 -3.97 10.94
N GLU A 451 39.03 -4.58 9.79
CA GLU A 451 38.78 -3.81 8.57
C GLU A 451 37.46 -3.03 8.65
N ALA A 452 36.44 -3.58 9.31
CA ALA A 452 35.19 -2.87 9.57
C ALA A 452 35.42 -1.61 10.41
N TYR A 453 36.24 -1.73 11.46
CA TYR A 453 36.60 -0.62 12.34
C TYR A 453 37.30 0.50 11.55
N ASP A 454 38.29 0.17 10.73
CA ASP A 454 39.00 1.16 9.90
C ASP A 454 38.06 1.87 8.92
N ALA A 455 37.16 1.12 8.27
CA ALA A 455 36.18 1.68 7.35
C ALA A 455 35.19 2.62 8.06
N PHE A 456 34.61 2.21 9.19
CA PHE A 456 33.74 3.08 9.98
C PHE A 456 34.46 4.32 10.48
N PHE A 457 35.70 4.18 10.97
CA PHE A 457 36.47 5.33 11.45
C PHE A 457 36.72 6.34 10.34
N LYS A 458 37.01 5.86 9.12
CA LYS A 458 37.14 6.75 7.96
C LYS A 458 35.83 7.47 7.63
N ALA A 459 34.68 6.80 7.73
CA ALA A 459 33.37 7.43 7.51
C ALA A 459 33.07 8.57 8.50
N THR A 460 33.60 8.52 9.74
CA THR A 460 33.41 9.59 10.74
C THR A 460 34.05 10.93 10.35
N TRP A 461 34.87 10.96 9.30
CA TRP A 461 35.48 12.21 8.82
C TRP A 461 34.46 13.09 8.08
N ASN A 462 33.28 12.53 7.77
CA ASN A 462 32.16 13.22 7.11
C ASN A 462 31.02 13.43 8.12
N ALA A 463 30.59 14.69 8.33
CA ALA A 463 29.61 15.05 9.35
C ALA A 463 28.24 14.36 9.20
N ALA A 464 27.89 13.91 7.99
CA ALA A 464 26.66 13.18 7.68
C ALA A 464 26.67 11.73 8.18
N TRP A 465 27.85 11.14 8.40
CA TRP A 465 28.02 9.73 8.78
C TRP A 465 28.55 9.55 10.21
N GLN A 466 28.84 10.65 10.91
CA GLN A 466 29.42 10.60 12.25
C GLN A 466 28.54 9.90 13.27
N ASP A 467 27.23 10.15 13.28
CA ASP A 467 26.33 9.55 14.26
C ASP A 467 26.29 8.01 14.12
N ALA A 468 26.02 7.52 12.92
CA ALA A 468 25.90 6.10 12.62
C ALA A 468 27.25 5.38 12.71
N ALA A 469 28.34 5.98 12.19
CA ALA A 469 29.65 5.36 12.22
C ALA A 469 30.25 5.31 13.63
N TYR A 470 30.11 6.36 14.45
CA TYR A 470 30.57 6.31 15.84
C TYR A 470 29.78 5.31 16.69
N LEU A 471 28.48 5.12 16.41
CA LEU A 471 27.70 4.05 17.04
C LEU A 471 28.28 2.66 16.68
N SER A 472 28.54 2.41 15.40
CA SER A 472 29.14 1.14 14.95
C SER A 472 30.54 0.90 15.54
N LEU A 473 31.37 1.94 15.66
CA LEU A 473 32.68 1.86 16.31
C LEU A 473 32.55 1.55 17.81
N ALA A 474 31.65 2.23 18.52
CA ALA A 474 31.41 1.97 19.94
C ALA A 474 30.96 0.51 20.17
N GLN A 475 30.12 -0.03 19.28
CA GLN A 475 29.74 -1.45 19.33
C GLN A 475 30.94 -2.38 19.15
N ILE A 476 31.83 -2.11 18.19
CA ILE A 476 33.05 -2.91 17.98
C ILE A 476 34.00 -2.80 19.18
N ASP A 477 34.13 -1.61 19.77
CA ASP A 477 34.94 -1.42 20.98
C ASP A 477 34.40 -2.24 22.15
N VAL A 478 33.07 -2.32 22.32
CA VAL A 478 32.46 -3.19 23.34
C VAL A 478 32.82 -4.65 23.08
N CYS A 479 32.74 -5.14 21.84
CA CYS A 479 33.16 -6.51 21.50
C CYS A 479 34.62 -6.79 21.86
N ARG A 480 35.50 -5.79 21.75
CA ARG A 480 36.95 -5.91 22.01
C ARG A 480 37.33 -5.62 23.45
N ALA A 481 36.44 -4.98 24.20
CA ALA A 481 36.75 -4.46 25.51
C ALA A 481 36.98 -5.60 26.49
N ASN A 482 38.24 -5.78 26.87
CA ASN A 482 38.66 -6.65 27.98
C ASN A 482 38.36 -5.99 29.34
N GLY A 483 37.16 -5.42 29.51
CA GLY A 483 36.75 -4.69 30.71
C GLY A 483 37.09 -3.19 30.75
N SER A 484 37.62 -2.60 29.67
CA SER A 484 37.87 -1.15 29.55
C SER A 484 36.86 -0.50 28.59
N TRP A 485 35.89 0.23 29.15
CA TRP A 485 34.75 0.78 28.40
C TRP A 485 34.93 2.23 27.96
N GLN A 486 36.05 2.86 28.31
CA GLN A 486 36.25 4.30 28.14
C GLN A 486 36.25 4.73 26.67
N GLU A 487 36.88 3.95 25.79
CA GLU A 487 36.91 4.25 24.35
C GLU A 487 35.53 4.11 23.71
N ALA A 488 34.78 3.06 24.07
CA ALA A 488 33.41 2.88 23.61
C ALA A 488 32.48 4.02 24.11
N LEU A 489 32.68 4.47 25.35
CA LEU A 489 31.94 5.59 25.94
C LEU A 489 32.23 6.91 25.20
N ASP A 490 33.49 7.23 24.90
CA ASP A 490 33.83 8.41 24.09
C ASP A 490 33.15 8.37 22.71
N LYS A 491 33.18 7.21 22.03
CA LYS A 491 32.58 7.09 20.70
C LYS A 491 31.05 7.17 20.73
N VAL A 492 30.37 6.53 21.68
CA VAL A 492 28.90 6.66 21.78
C VAL A 492 28.49 8.10 22.13
N GLU A 493 29.28 8.82 22.91
CA GLU A 493 29.04 10.24 23.19
C GLU A 493 29.19 11.10 21.94
N ARG A 494 30.21 10.84 21.11
CA ARG A 494 30.36 11.53 19.81
C ARG A 494 29.19 11.25 18.86
N SER A 495 28.65 10.04 18.88
CA SER A 495 27.42 9.70 18.14
C SER A 495 26.24 10.56 18.60
N LEU A 496 26.04 10.65 19.92
CA LEU A 496 24.94 11.42 20.53
C LEU A 496 25.08 12.94 20.37
N VAL A 497 26.29 13.48 20.24
CA VAL A 497 26.50 14.90 19.92
C VAL A 497 25.91 15.27 18.56
N ARG A 498 25.92 14.34 17.60
CA ARG A 498 25.36 14.55 16.26
C ARG A 498 23.88 14.20 16.19
N ASN A 499 23.44 13.23 16.97
CA ASN A 499 22.07 12.73 16.99
C ASN A 499 21.64 12.39 18.43
N TRP A 500 21.20 13.42 19.17
CA TRP A 500 20.85 13.33 20.59
C TRP A 500 19.73 12.33 20.88
N HIS A 501 18.83 12.16 19.91
CA HIS A 501 17.67 11.28 20.02
C HIS A 501 17.98 9.85 19.59
N ASN A 502 19.19 9.50 19.11
CA ASN A 502 19.50 8.15 18.63
C ASN A 502 19.22 7.08 19.70
N HIS A 503 18.09 6.37 19.55
CA HIS A 503 17.54 5.46 20.55
C HIS A 503 18.54 4.35 20.91
N LYS A 504 19.27 3.82 19.92
CA LYS A 504 20.28 2.77 20.10
C LYS A 504 21.56 3.28 20.76
N ALA A 505 22.02 4.48 20.41
CA ALA A 505 23.18 5.08 21.07
C ALA A 505 22.88 5.42 22.54
N ARG A 506 21.66 5.87 22.85
CA ARG A 506 21.22 6.10 24.23
C ARG A 506 21.20 4.81 25.04
N HIS A 507 20.66 3.73 24.46
CA HIS A 507 20.70 2.39 25.07
C HIS A 507 22.14 1.91 25.30
N LEU A 508 23.01 1.98 24.28
CA LEU A 508 24.41 1.56 24.42
C LEU A 508 25.17 2.37 25.48
N LYS A 509 24.90 3.67 25.60
CA LYS A 509 25.47 4.49 26.69
C LYS A 509 25.01 4.03 28.07
N ALA A 510 23.75 3.65 28.24
CA ALA A 510 23.26 3.08 29.51
C ALA A 510 24.04 1.80 29.87
N VAL A 511 24.23 0.91 28.90
CA VAL A 511 25.04 -0.31 29.03
C VAL A 511 26.47 0.01 29.48
N LEU A 512 27.13 0.95 28.81
CA LEU A 512 28.51 1.33 29.08
C LEU A 512 28.68 1.95 30.47
N LEU A 513 27.73 2.78 30.92
CA LEU A 513 27.73 3.34 32.27
C LEU A 513 27.54 2.24 33.33
N ARG A 514 26.62 1.28 33.12
CA ARG A 514 26.44 0.12 34.00
C ARG A 514 27.72 -0.72 34.08
N LYS A 515 28.26 -1.14 32.93
CA LYS A 515 29.48 -1.96 32.86
C LYS A 515 30.71 -1.24 33.41
N GLY A 516 30.75 0.08 33.34
CA GLY A 516 31.76 0.95 33.95
C GLY A 516 31.57 1.21 35.45
N GLY A 517 30.54 0.64 36.09
CA GLY A 517 30.27 0.81 37.53
C GLY A 517 29.66 2.16 37.92
N GLN A 518 29.22 2.96 36.96
CA GLN A 518 28.66 4.31 37.18
C GLN A 518 27.13 4.26 37.34
N LYS A 519 26.65 3.58 38.38
CA LYS A 519 25.22 3.29 38.60
C LYS A 519 24.33 4.53 38.59
N ASP A 520 24.65 5.57 39.36
CA ASP A 520 23.79 6.77 39.46
C ASP A 520 23.73 7.55 38.14
N ALA A 521 24.85 7.62 37.43
CA ALA A 521 24.91 8.24 36.10
C ALA A 521 24.07 7.45 35.08
N ALA A 522 24.13 6.11 35.14
CA ALA A 522 23.33 5.24 34.29
C ALA A 522 21.82 5.43 34.54
N LEU A 523 21.38 5.42 35.81
CA LEU A 523 19.97 5.62 36.16
C LEU A 523 19.45 7.00 35.75
N SER A 524 20.25 8.05 35.95
CA SER A 524 19.91 9.41 35.48
C SER A 524 19.78 9.47 33.96
N TRP A 525 20.73 8.85 33.24
CA TRP A 525 20.70 8.77 31.78
C TRP A 525 19.50 7.97 31.24
N ILE A 526 19.15 6.88 31.91
CA ILE A 526 17.98 6.07 31.58
C ILE A 526 16.70 6.90 31.77
N ALA A 527 16.56 7.61 32.89
CA ALA A 527 15.39 8.46 33.14
C ALA A 527 15.24 9.55 32.06
N ASP A 528 16.31 10.24 31.69
CA ASP A 528 16.33 11.22 30.58
C ASP A 528 15.96 10.56 29.23
N SER A 529 16.44 9.33 28.98
CA SER A 529 16.13 8.59 27.76
C SER A 529 14.65 8.20 27.68
N LEU A 530 14.05 7.79 28.80
CA LEU A 530 12.65 7.38 28.86
C LEU A 530 11.67 8.57 28.78
N GLN A 531 12.12 9.80 29.06
CA GLN A 531 11.35 11.02 28.76
C GLN A 531 11.25 11.30 27.25
N ILE A 532 12.30 10.98 26.49
CA ILE A 532 12.28 11.10 25.02
C ILE A 532 11.41 9.98 24.41
N ASP A 533 11.59 8.76 24.92
CA ASP A 533 10.92 7.56 24.44
C ASP A 533 10.66 6.56 25.58
N ALA A 534 9.42 6.55 26.07
CA ALA A 534 8.97 5.61 27.10
C ALA A 534 9.01 4.14 26.66
N PHE A 535 9.16 3.85 25.36
CA PHE A 535 9.24 2.50 24.80
C PHE A 535 10.68 2.08 24.47
N ASN A 536 11.71 2.76 25.00
CA ASN A 536 13.10 2.33 24.86
C ASN A 536 13.36 1.12 25.77
N MET A 537 13.02 -0.08 25.27
CA MET A 537 13.05 -1.32 26.06
C MET A 537 14.47 -1.72 26.46
N GLY A 538 15.48 -1.34 25.67
CA GLY A 538 16.88 -1.49 26.05
C GLY A 538 17.22 -0.70 27.31
N CYS A 539 16.82 0.58 27.38
CA CYS A 539 17.03 1.39 28.59
C CYS A 539 16.23 0.88 29.80
N ARG A 540 15.00 0.39 29.60
CA ARG A 540 14.21 -0.24 30.68
C ARG A 540 14.86 -1.52 31.19
N PHE A 541 15.39 -2.35 30.30
CA PHE A 541 16.10 -3.56 30.73
C PHE A 541 17.40 -3.21 31.47
N GLU A 542 18.14 -2.19 31.03
CA GLU A 542 19.29 -1.70 31.80
C GLU A 542 18.89 -1.15 33.18
N GLN A 543 17.70 -0.54 33.31
CA GLN A 543 17.15 -0.13 34.61
C GLN A 543 16.94 -1.34 35.53
N TYR A 544 16.35 -2.42 35.00
CA TYR A 544 16.18 -3.68 35.71
C TYR A 544 17.53 -4.25 36.18
N LEU A 545 18.51 -4.36 35.28
CA LEU A 545 19.85 -4.87 35.60
C LEU A 545 20.62 -4.04 36.65
N LEU A 546 20.24 -2.78 36.88
CA LEU A 546 20.83 -1.90 37.88
C LEU A 546 20.09 -1.89 39.22
N SER A 547 18.79 -2.17 39.21
CA SER A 547 17.89 -2.03 40.36
C SER A 547 17.45 -3.34 40.98
N ASP A 548 17.47 -4.44 40.22
CA ASP A 548 16.84 -5.72 40.55
C ASP A 548 15.34 -5.58 40.91
N ASP A 549 14.68 -4.55 40.37
CA ASP A 549 13.26 -4.30 40.58
C ASP A 549 12.41 -5.28 39.78
N ALA A 550 11.73 -6.18 40.49
CA ALA A 550 10.91 -7.24 39.91
C ALA A 550 9.71 -6.72 39.10
N ASP A 551 9.31 -5.46 39.29
CA ASP A 551 8.18 -4.86 38.57
C ASP A 551 8.56 -4.46 37.12
N VAL A 552 9.85 -4.24 36.84
CA VAL A 552 10.32 -3.76 35.53
C VAL A 552 10.13 -4.80 34.41
N PRO A 553 10.46 -6.10 34.58
CA PRO A 553 10.11 -7.14 33.61
C PRO A 553 8.62 -7.21 33.28
N ASP A 554 7.76 -7.08 34.29
CA ASP A 554 6.31 -7.08 34.10
C ASP A 554 5.85 -5.85 33.30
N GLU A 555 6.46 -4.68 33.54
CA GLU A 555 6.20 -3.48 32.74
C GLU A 555 6.67 -3.64 31.29
N ILE A 556 7.86 -4.22 31.05
CA ILE A 556 8.37 -4.51 29.70
C ILE A 556 7.41 -5.46 28.97
N ASN A 557 6.98 -6.55 29.63
CA ASN A 557 6.04 -7.51 29.10
C ASN A 557 4.69 -6.87 28.77
N ARG A 558 4.19 -5.97 29.63
CA ARG A 558 2.96 -5.20 29.40
C ARG A 558 3.08 -4.27 28.19
N LEU A 559 4.18 -3.53 28.10
CA LEU A 559 4.38 -2.54 27.03
C LEU A 559 4.60 -3.19 25.67
N MET A 560 5.31 -4.32 25.58
CA MET A 560 5.52 -5.06 24.33
C MET A 560 4.46 -6.13 24.06
N ARG A 561 3.53 -6.36 25.01
CA ARG A 561 2.44 -7.35 24.91
C ARG A 561 2.92 -8.78 24.64
N GLY A 562 4.15 -9.12 25.07
CA GLY A 562 4.78 -10.41 24.76
C GLY A 562 5.08 -10.64 23.27
N TRP A 563 5.11 -9.58 22.44
CA TRP A 563 5.33 -9.70 20.99
C TRP A 563 6.79 -10.05 20.66
N GLU A 564 7.05 -11.29 20.26
CA GLU A 564 8.40 -11.85 20.13
C GLU A 564 9.32 -11.06 19.17
N HIS A 565 8.77 -10.44 18.13
CA HIS A 565 9.54 -9.66 17.17
C HIS A 565 10.24 -8.45 17.80
N SER A 566 9.57 -7.73 18.69
CA SER A 566 10.17 -6.60 19.41
C SER A 566 11.29 -7.08 20.33
N TYR A 567 11.12 -8.25 20.97
CA TYR A 567 12.16 -8.84 21.80
C TYR A 567 13.41 -9.18 21.00
N ILE A 568 13.24 -9.76 19.80
CA ILE A 568 14.35 -10.04 18.89
C ILE A 568 15.07 -8.75 18.48
N GLU A 569 14.36 -7.67 18.13
CA GLU A 569 15.01 -6.40 17.73
C GLU A 569 15.90 -5.83 18.84
N TYR A 570 15.42 -5.77 20.08
CA TYR A 570 16.21 -5.24 21.19
C TYR A 570 17.29 -6.23 21.67
N ALA A 571 17.09 -7.54 21.53
CA ALA A 571 18.15 -8.52 21.76
C ALA A 571 19.28 -8.40 20.73
N LEU A 572 18.94 -8.13 19.47
CA LEU A 572 19.92 -7.88 18.41
C LEU A 572 20.71 -6.58 18.64
N ASP A 573 20.14 -5.59 19.33
CA ASP A 573 20.88 -4.38 19.73
C ASP A 573 22.04 -4.71 20.69
N TYR A 574 21.83 -5.63 21.64
CA TYR A 574 22.89 -6.17 22.49
C TYR A 574 23.89 -7.03 21.70
N ALA A 575 23.38 -7.95 20.87
CA ALA A 575 24.22 -8.84 20.08
C ALA A 575 25.12 -8.07 19.09
N ALA A 576 24.65 -6.94 18.55
CA ALA A 576 25.43 -6.06 17.68
C ALA A 576 26.69 -5.46 18.35
N ALA A 577 26.72 -5.41 19.69
CA ALA A 577 27.85 -5.00 20.52
C ALA A 577 28.57 -6.19 21.19
N GLY A 578 28.27 -7.43 20.81
CA GLY A 578 28.88 -8.64 21.38
C GLY A 578 28.37 -9.02 22.77
N LEU A 579 27.30 -8.38 23.25
CA LEU A 579 26.72 -8.59 24.58
C LEU A 579 25.69 -9.73 24.55
N TYR A 580 26.16 -10.92 24.18
CA TYR A 580 25.30 -12.08 23.95
C TYR A 580 24.62 -12.61 25.22
N GLU A 581 25.21 -12.39 26.40
CA GLU A 581 24.63 -12.77 27.70
C GLU A 581 23.41 -11.90 28.03
N GLU A 582 23.52 -10.58 27.84
CA GLU A 582 22.39 -9.67 27.97
C GLU A 582 21.31 -9.90 26.91
N ALA A 583 21.70 -10.18 25.66
CA ALA A 583 20.75 -10.53 24.61
C ALA A 583 19.92 -11.77 24.97
N GLU A 584 20.58 -12.83 25.45
CA GLU A 584 19.91 -14.04 25.94
C GLU A 584 19.03 -13.76 27.16
N SER A 585 19.51 -12.97 28.11
CA SER A 585 18.76 -12.61 29.32
C SER A 585 17.50 -11.81 28.99
N PHE A 586 17.57 -10.91 28.01
CA PHE A 586 16.43 -10.14 27.55
C PHE A 586 15.39 -11.01 26.83
N LEU A 587 15.81 -11.91 25.93
CA LEU A 587 14.90 -12.85 25.26
C LEU A 587 14.20 -13.78 26.27
N LYS A 588 14.88 -14.15 27.36
CA LYS A 588 14.32 -14.97 28.44
C LYS A 588 13.26 -14.26 29.30
N LEU A 589 13.03 -12.96 29.11
CA LEU A 589 11.90 -12.27 29.72
C LEU A 589 10.55 -12.67 29.11
N LEU A 590 10.55 -13.24 27.89
CA LEU A 590 9.35 -13.78 27.26
C LEU A 590 8.76 -14.91 28.12
N SER A 591 7.50 -14.76 28.52
CA SER A 591 6.77 -15.75 29.30
C SER A 591 6.39 -16.99 28.48
N SER A 592 6.21 -16.84 27.16
CA SER A 592 5.94 -17.91 26.21
C SER A 592 6.59 -17.61 24.88
N VAL A 593 7.11 -18.65 24.20
CA VAL A 593 7.77 -18.51 22.90
C VAL A 593 6.95 -19.24 21.84
N GLY A 594 6.29 -18.48 20.95
CA GLY A 594 5.55 -19.01 19.80
C GLY A 594 6.31 -18.90 18.47
N TYR A 595 7.38 -18.11 18.42
CA TYR A 595 8.12 -17.79 17.21
C TYR A 595 9.51 -18.49 17.15
N PRO A 596 9.78 -19.39 16.17
CA PRO A 596 11.01 -20.18 16.11
C PRO A 596 12.32 -19.39 16.14
N MET A 597 12.33 -18.18 15.54
CA MET A 597 13.54 -17.36 15.49
C MET A 597 14.01 -16.88 16.86
N VAL A 598 13.18 -16.92 17.91
CA VAL A 598 13.64 -16.65 19.27
C VAL A 598 14.70 -17.68 19.68
N TYR A 599 14.43 -18.97 19.50
CA TYR A 599 15.39 -20.01 19.84
C TYR A 599 16.58 -20.07 18.87
N TYR A 600 16.40 -19.78 17.58
CA TYR A 600 17.55 -19.60 16.69
C TYR A 600 18.44 -18.44 17.15
N THR A 601 17.86 -17.33 17.60
CA THR A 601 18.65 -16.20 18.13
C THR A 601 19.36 -16.57 19.43
N LEU A 602 18.69 -17.27 20.36
CA LEU A 602 19.30 -17.80 21.58
C LEU A 602 20.47 -18.76 21.28
N GLY A 603 20.28 -19.67 20.31
CA GLY A 603 21.31 -20.59 19.85
C GLY A 603 22.51 -19.85 19.27
N TYR A 604 22.27 -18.80 18.49
CA TYR A 604 23.33 -17.95 17.97
C TYR A 604 24.10 -17.23 19.07
N CYS A 605 23.41 -16.62 20.05
CA CYS A 605 24.06 -16.00 21.20
C CYS A 605 24.94 -17.00 21.97
N ALA A 606 24.47 -18.22 22.23
CA ALA A 606 25.26 -19.27 22.87
C ALA A 606 26.46 -19.70 22.01
N SER A 607 26.26 -19.84 20.69
CA SER A 607 27.32 -20.20 19.73
C SER A 607 28.44 -19.15 19.71
N GLN A 608 28.10 -17.86 19.69
CA GLN A 608 29.07 -16.76 19.73
C GLN A 608 29.84 -16.67 21.06
N ARG A 609 29.26 -17.18 22.17
CA ARG A 609 29.96 -17.34 23.46
C ARG A 609 30.83 -18.61 23.53
N GLY A 610 30.86 -19.43 22.47
CA GLY A 610 31.60 -20.69 22.43
C GLY A 610 30.88 -21.86 23.10
N GLU A 611 29.62 -21.70 23.51
CA GLU A 611 28.82 -22.71 24.20
C GLU A 611 28.10 -23.64 23.21
N THR A 612 28.88 -24.37 22.40
CA THR A 612 28.36 -25.17 21.27
C THR A 612 27.27 -26.16 21.66
N GLN A 613 27.34 -26.77 22.85
CA GLN A 613 26.33 -27.73 23.31
C GLN A 613 24.99 -27.05 23.62
N LEU A 614 25.02 -25.88 24.25
CA LEU A 614 23.82 -25.10 24.54
C LEU A 614 23.22 -24.54 23.24
N ALA A 615 24.07 -24.06 22.33
CA ALA A 615 23.65 -23.62 21.00
C ALA A 615 22.88 -24.71 20.26
N ALA A 616 23.42 -25.94 20.22
CA ALA A 616 22.75 -27.08 19.60
C ALA A 616 21.41 -27.41 20.25
N GLN A 617 21.29 -27.29 21.58
CA GLN A 617 20.01 -27.49 22.29
C GLN A 617 18.96 -26.48 21.84
N TYR A 618 19.30 -25.19 21.79
CA TYR A 618 18.38 -24.16 21.32
C TYR A 618 18.00 -24.34 19.85
N TYR A 619 18.94 -24.69 18.97
CA TYR A 619 18.63 -24.97 17.56
C TYR A 619 17.70 -26.18 17.38
N VAL A 620 17.90 -27.26 18.14
CA VAL A 620 16.98 -28.41 18.14
C VAL A 620 15.58 -28.01 18.62
N GLN A 621 15.49 -27.16 19.66
CA GLN A 621 14.20 -26.62 20.11
C GLN A 621 13.53 -25.78 19.01
N ALA A 622 14.28 -24.90 18.34
CA ALA A 622 13.77 -24.09 17.24
C ALA A 622 13.23 -24.94 16.08
N ALA A 623 13.96 -26.00 15.71
CA ALA A 623 13.58 -26.91 14.62
C ALA A 623 12.30 -27.72 14.90
N GLN A 624 11.98 -27.95 16.18
CA GLN A 624 10.78 -28.66 16.62
C GLN A 624 9.53 -27.77 16.72
N MET A 625 9.69 -26.44 16.64
CA MET A 625 8.56 -25.52 16.69
C MET A 625 7.76 -25.51 15.40
N SER A 626 6.50 -25.05 15.50
CA SER A 626 5.66 -24.83 14.33
C SER A 626 6.30 -23.81 13.39
N PRO A 627 6.39 -24.10 12.09
CA PRO A 627 6.83 -23.13 11.09
C PRO A 627 5.74 -22.13 10.68
N ASP A 628 4.52 -22.29 11.19
CA ASP A 628 3.40 -21.43 10.82
C ASP A 628 3.69 -19.95 11.14
N LYS A 629 3.41 -19.07 10.16
CA LYS A 629 3.59 -17.61 10.24
C LYS A 629 5.02 -17.13 10.57
N CYS A 630 6.02 -18.00 10.41
CA CYS A 630 7.43 -17.66 10.59
C CYS A 630 8.09 -17.20 9.28
N PHE A 631 8.40 -15.91 9.22
CA PHE A 631 9.00 -15.25 8.05
C PHE A 631 10.17 -14.37 8.53
N PRO A 632 11.39 -14.91 8.59
CA PRO A 632 12.59 -14.14 8.84
C PRO A 632 12.78 -13.06 7.76
N ASN A 633 13.21 -11.88 8.19
CA ASN A 633 13.34 -10.69 7.34
C ASN A 633 14.46 -9.73 7.78
N ARG A 634 15.31 -10.14 8.74
CA ARG A 634 16.46 -9.35 9.23
C ARG A 634 17.73 -9.89 8.60
N ILE A 635 18.65 -9.01 8.20
CA ILE A 635 19.93 -9.45 7.63
C ILE A 635 20.77 -10.24 8.65
N GLU A 636 20.58 -9.98 9.95
CA GLU A 636 21.21 -10.70 11.05
C GLU A 636 20.74 -12.17 11.10
N GLU A 637 19.50 -12.44 10.68
CA GLU A 637 18.95 -13.79 10.65
C GLU A 637 19.64 -14.69 9.61
N VAL A 638 20.30 -14.12 8.59
CA VAL A 638 21.12 -14.88 7.64
C VAL A 638 22.28 -15.56 8.37
N ASN A 639 23.04 -14.81 9.17
CA ASN A 639 24.17 -15.36 9.94
C ASN A 639 23.67 -16.33 11.02
N ILE A 640 22.53 -16.03 11.67
CA ILE A 640 21.92 -16.91 12.68
C ILE A 640 21.55 -18.27 12.07
N LEU A 641 20.86 -18.27 10.93
CA LEU A 641 20.40 -19.50 10.27
C LEU A 641 21.57 -20.28 9.64
N GLN A 642 22.56 -19.59 9.08
CA GLN A 642 23.79 -20.22 8.60
C GLN A 642 24.58 -20.88 9.75
N ASP A 643 24.63 -20.25 10.93
CA ASP A 643 25.23 -20.85 12.11
C ASP A 643 24.46 -22.09 12.59
N ALA A 644 23.13 -22.02 12.60
CA ALA A 644 22.28 -23.16 12.93
C ALA A 644 22.51 -24.36 11.97
N MET A 645 22.59 -24.10 10.67
CA MET A 645 22.90 -25.13 9.66
C MET A 645 24.29 -25.74 9.85
N ARG A 646 25.27 -24.94 10.32
CA ARG A 646 26.64 -25.40 10.61
C ARG A 646 26.70 -26.25 11.87
N VAL A 647 26.05 -25.83 12.95
CA VAL A 647 26.07 -26.50 14.26
C VAL A 647 25.14 -27.73 14.27
N CYS A 648 24.01 -27.66 13.57
CA CYS A 648 23.01 -28.73 13.48
C CYS A 648 22.68 -29.06 12.01
N PRO A 649 23.53 -29.83 11.30
CA PRO A 649 23.34 -30.15 9.87
C PRO A 649 22.07 -30.95 9.53
N GLY A 650 21.40 -31.52 10.53
CA GLY A 650 20.14 -32.25 10.40
C GLY A 650 18.88 -31.39 10.57
N ASP A 651 19.02 -30.09 10.83
CA ASP A 651 17.89 -29.17 10.94
C ASP A 651 17.31 -28.87 9.55
N ALA A 652 16.11 -29.39 9.27
CA ALA A 652 15.41 -29.12 8.02
C ALA A 652 14.72 -27.74 8.00
N LYS A 653 14.43 -27.13 9.14
CA LYS A 653 13.72 -25.84 9.24
C LYS A 653 14.64 -24.64 9.04
N ALA A 654 15.88 -24.70 9.49
CA ALA A 654 16.86 -23.63 9.27
C ALA A 654 17.05 -23.28 7.77
N PRO A 655 17.33 -24.23 6.85
CA PRO A 655 17.42 -23.93 5.43
C PRO A 655 16.06 -23.52 4.84
N TYR A 656 14.93 -24.02 5.35
CA TYR A 656 13.60 -23.53 4.94
C TYR A 656 13.40 -22.03 5.21
N TYR A 657 13.73 -21.60 6.43
CA TYR A 657 13.63 -20.21 6.86
C TYR A 657 14.58 -19.30 6.09
N LEU A 658 15.80 -19.76 5.83
CA LEU A 658 16.78 -19.01 5.04
C LEU A 658 16.35 -18.90 3.57
N GLY A 659 15.77 -19.96 3.01
CA GLY A 659 15.17 -19.92 1.67
C GLY A 659 14.00 -18.93 1.58
N ASN A 660 13.15 -18.83 2.61
CA ASN A 660 12.08 -17.84 2.66
C ASN A 660 12.63 -16.40 2.66
N PHE A 661 13.68 -16.14 3.44
CA PHE A 661 14.35 -14.84 3.46
C PHE A 661 14.87 -14.49 2.06
N TRP A 662 15.65 -15.37 1.44
CA TRP A 662 16.23 -15.13 0.12
C TRP A 662 15.21 -14.99 -1.00
N TYR A 663 14.13 -15.75 -0.97
CA TYR A 663 13.07 -15.62 -1.95
C TYR A 663 12.38 -14.25 -1.85
N ALA A 664 12.12 -13.77 -0.63
CA ALA A 664 11.49 -12.46 -0.39
C ALA A 664 12.34 -11.30 -0.91
N VAL A 665 13.67 -11.43 -0.88
CA VAL A 665 14.64 -10.44 -1.41
C VAL A 665 15.14 -10.80 -2.82
N ARG A 666 14.40 -11.64 -3.55
CA ARG A 666 14.62 -12.00 -4.96
C ARG A 666 15.94 -12.71 -5.28
N GLN A 667 16.58 -13.31 -4.28
CA GLN A 667 17.74 -14.19 -4.43
C GLN A 667 17.25 -15.63 -4.69
N TYR A 668 16.70 -15.85 -5.90
CA TYR A 668 15.95 -17.07 -6.20
C TYR A 668 16.81 -18.33 -6.24
N THR A 669 18.06 -18.23 -6.70
CA THR A 669 18.98 -19.37 -6.77
C THR A 669 19.27 -19.89 -5.37
N GLU A 670 19.71 -19.01 -4.48
CA GLU A 670 20.03 -19.32 -3.09
C GLU A 670 18.79 -19.82 -2.32
N ALA A 671 17.62 -19.26 -2.63
CA ALA A 671 16.36 -19.71 -2.04
C ALA A 671 16.00 -21.15 -2.43
N VAL A 672 16.13 -21.49 -3.72
CA VAL A 672 15.87 -22.85 -4.21
C VAL A 672 16.86 -23.84 -3.62
N GLU A 673 18.15 -23.53 -3.60
CA GLU A 673 19.18 -24.39 -2.99
C GLU A 673 18.86 -24.68 -1.51
N CYS A 674 18.41 -23.67 -0.78
CA CYS A 674 17.96 -23.81 0.61
C CYS A 674 16.73 -24.71 0.74
N TRP A 675 15.71 -24.52 -0.09
CA TRP A 675 14.51 -25.34 -0.02
C TRP A 675 14.74 -26.78 -0.46
N GLU A 676 15.60 -27.03 -1.45
CA GLU A 676 16.04 -28.38 -1.82
C GLU A 676 16.83 -29.04 -0.70
N LYS A 677 17.69 -28.28 -0.01
CA LYS A 677 18.38 -28.78 1.18
C LYS A 677 17.38 -29.15 2.27
N SER A 678 16.37 -28.32 2.52
CA SER A 678 15.29 -28.60 3.46
C SER A 678 14.53 -29.88 3.08
N GLU A 679 14.12 -30.02 1.82
CA GLU A 679 13.46 -31.24 1.31
C GLU A 679 14.33 -32.48 1.52
N SER A 680 15.64 -32.41 1.23
CA SER A 680 16.53 -33.56 1.39
C SER A 680 16.67 -34.04 2.84
N LEU A 681 16.37 -33.17 3.81
CA LEU A 681 16.42 -33.46 5.24
C LEU A 681 15.06 -33.92 5.78
N ASP A 682 13.97 -33.34 5.27
CA ASP A 682 12.58 -33.68 5.59
C ASP A 682 11.68 -33.49 4.37
N ASP A 683 11.39 -34.59 3.67
CA ASP A 683 10.56 -34.59 2.47
C ASP A 683 9.05 -34.69 2.78
N SER A 684 8.69 -34.69 4.07
CA SER A 684 7.32 -34.73 4.59
C SER A 684 6.77 -33.34 4.93
N PHE A 685 7.55 -32.27 4.72
CA PHE A 685 7.17 -30.90 5.03
C PHE A 685 6.42 -30.22 3.86
N PRO A 686 5.07 -30.09 3.90
CA PRO A 686 4.29 -29.66 2.74
C PRO A 686 4.63 -28.25 2.26
N THR A 687 4.92 -27.34 3.19
CA THR A 687 5.19 -25.93 2.88
C THR A 687 6.47 -25.74 2.05
N VAL A 688 7.51 -26.56 2.28
CA VAL A 688 8.74 -26.52 1.46
C VAL A 688 8.46 -26.97 0.05
N LEU A 689 7.70 -28.06 -0.11
CA LEU A 689 7.32 -28.58 -1.43
C LEU A 689 6.45 -27.56 -2.19
N ARG A 690 5.50 -26.90 -1.50
CA ARG A 690 4.74 -25.78 -2.06
C ARG A 690 5.66 -24.65 -2.53
N ASN A 691 6.64 -24.25 -1.72
CA ASN A 691 7.58 -23.18 -2.08
C ASN A 691 8.46 -23.56 -3.28
N LEU A 692 8.94 -24.81 -3.34
CA LEU A 692 9.65 -25.35 -4.50
C LEU A 692 8.74 -25.32 -5.73
N ALA A 693 7.48 -25.74 -5.63
CA ALA A 693 6.54 -25.68 -6.75
C ALA A 693 6.44 -24.26 -7.35
N LEU A 694 6.33 -23.23 -6.49
CA LEU A 694 6.31 -21.83 -6.91
C LEU A 694 7.60 -21.41 -7.61
N ALA A 695 8.77 -21.75 -7.06
CA ALA A 695 10.04 -21.38 -7.68
C ALA A 695 10.27 -22.10 -9.01
N TYR A 696 9.95 -23.40 -9.07
CA TYR A 696 10.10 -24.20 -10.28
C TYR A 696 9.20 -23.70 -11.41
N TYR A 697 7.95 -23.30 -11.11
CA TYR A 697 7.07 -22.71 -12.09
C TYR A 697 7.51 -21.29 -12.50
N ASN A 698 7.65 -20.39 -11.52
CA ASN A 698 7.78 -18.94 -11.79
C ASN A 698 9.19 -18.52 -12.21
N LYS A 699 10.24 -19.25 -11.80
CA LYS A 699 11.64 -18.79 -11.93
C LYS A 699 12.52 -19.75 -12.71
N LEU A 700 12.20 -21.04 -12.73
CA LEU A 700 12.98 -22.07 -13.44
C LEU A 700 12.27 -22.64 -14.69
N ASP A 701 11.04 -22.19 -14.97
CA ASP A 701 10.20 -22.63 -16.10
C ASP A 701 10.08 -24.17 -16.23
N ASN A 702 9.96 -24.87 -15.10
CA ASN A 702 9.75 -26.32 -15.04
C ASN A 702 8.38 -26.64 -14.43
N ARG A 703 7.38 -26.68 -15.31
CA ARG A 703 5.97 -26.78 -14.94
C ARG A 703 5.60 -28.17 -14.45
N GLU A 704 6.20 -29.21 -15.02
CA GLU A 704 5.97 -30.60 -14.64
C GLU A 704 6.43 -30.85 -13.21
N LYS A 705 7.64 -30.41 -12.86
CA LYS A 705 8.17 -30.57 -11.51
C LYS A 705 7.38 -29.73 -10.50
N ALA A 706 6.97 -28.52 -10.88
CA ALA A 706 6.10 -27.69 -10.04
C ALA A 706 4.77 -28.40 -9.70
N GLN A 707 4.12 -29.02 -10.69
CA GLN A 707 2.89 -29.78 -10.47
C GLN A 707 3.12 -30.97 -9.54
N GLN A 708 4.17 -31.76 -9.76
CA GLN A 708 4.51 -32.91 -8.91
C GLN A 708 4.71 -32.51 -7.45
N TYR A 709 5.45 -31.41 -7.22
CA TYR A 709 5.67 -30.90 -5.88
C TYR A 709 4.39 -30.44 -5.19
N LEU A 710 3.52 -29.72 -5.90
CA LEU A 710 2.28 -29.22 -5.31
C LEU A 710 1.27 -30.34 -5.05
N GLU A 711 1.21 -31.34 -5.93
CA GLU A 711 0.42 -32.57 -5.71
C GLU A 711 0.94 -33.34 -4.49
N LYS A 712 2.27 -33.49 -4.34
CA LYS A 712 2.87 -34.11 -3.14
C LYS A 712 2.56 -33.29 -1.89
N ALA A 713 2.69 -31.97 -1.93
CA ALA A 713 2.38 -31.09 -0.81
C ALA A 713 0.93 -31.28 -0.33
N PHE A 714 -0.05 -31.26 -1.24
CA PHE A 714 -1.45 -31.47 -0.87
C PHE A 714 -1.71 -32.89 -0.37
N SER A 715 -1.02 -33.90 -0.90
CA SER A 715 -1.17 -35.29 -0.42
C SER A 715 -0.68 -35.47 1.03
N LEU A 716 0.28 -34.67 1.47
CA LEU A 716 0.81 -34.67 2.83
C LEU A 716 -0.09 -33.88 3.80
N ASP A 717 -0.77 -32.83 3.33
CA ASP A 717 -1.77 -32.09 4.10
C ASP A 717 -3.02 -31.78 3.26
N THR A 718 -4.00 -32.67 3.35
CA THR A 718 -5.29 -32.55 2.66
C THR A 718 -6.30 -31.65 3.39
N SER A 719 -5.87 -30.94 4.43
CA SER A 719 -6.69 -29.97 5.17
C SER A 719 -6.39 -28.50 4.80
N ASP A 720 -5.32 -28.25 4.04
CA ASP A 720 -4.93 -26.91 3.63
C ASP A 720 -5.72 -26.41 2.40
N ALA A 721 -6.69 -25.54 2.63
CA ALA A 721 -7.50 -24.92 1.59
C ALA A 721 -6.70 -24.01 0.64
N ARG A 722 -5.56 -23.46 1.09
CA ARG A 722 -4.68 -22.63 0.24
C ARG A 722 -3.96 -23.50 -0.78
N ILE A 723 -3.38 -24.62 -0.36
CA ILE A 723 -2.71 -25.54 -1.28
C ILE A 723 -3.72 -26.10 -2.30
N LEU A 724 -4.94 -26.45 -1.86
CA LEU A 724 -6.02 -26.87 -2.78
C LEU A 724 -6.32 -25.82 -3.84
N MET A 725 -6.45 -24.55 -3.45
CA MET A 725 -6.68 -23.43 -4.36
C MET A 725 -5.53 -23.26 -5.35
N GLU A 726 -4.28 -23.27 -4.88
CA GLU A 726 -3.10 -23.13 -5.73
C GLU A 726 -2.96 -24.29 -6.73
N LEU A 727 -3.32 -25.50 -6.31
CA LEU A 727 -3.32 -26.69 -7.17
C LEU A 727 -4.38 -26.63 -8.25
N ASP A 728 -5.60 -26.21 -7.92
CA ASP A 728 -6.66 -26.02 -8.92
C ASP A 728 -6.30 -24.90 -9.93
N GLN A 729 -5.68 -23.81 -9.47
CA GLN A 729 -5.15 -22.78 -10.37
C GLN A 729 -4.05 -23.32 -11.31
N LEU A 730 -3.18 -24.20 -10.81
CA LEU A 730 -2.15 -24.82 -11.64
C LEU A 730 -2.77 -25.79 -12.67
N TYR A 731 -3.79 -26.56 -12.28
CA TYR A 731 -4.55 -27.41 -13.20
C TYR A 731 -5.30 -26.62 -14.27
N LYS A 732 -5.84 -25.45 -13.90
CA LYS A 732 -6.45 -24.49 -14.84
C LYS A 732 -5.43 -24.05 -15.89
N LYS A 733 -4.23 -23.64 -15.47
CA LYS A 733 -3.15 -23.22 -16.38
C LYS A 733 -2.59 -24.36 -17.22
N ALA A 734 -2.58 -25.58 -16.69
CA ALA A 734 -2.22 -26.79 -17.43
C ALA A 734 -3.29 -27.23 -18.45
N GLY A 735 -4.45 -26.54 -18.50
CA GLY A 735 -5.53 -26.85 -19.43
C GLY A 735 -6.25 -28.16 -19.12
N ARG A 736 -6.28 -28.60 -17.85
CA ARG A 736 -7.01 -29.82 -17.47
C ARG A 736 -8.52 -29.67 -17.77
N PRO A 737 -9.20 -30.75 -18.22
CA PRO A 737 -10.63 -30.69 -18.52
C PRO A 737 -11.48 -30.19 -17.35
N HIS A 738 -12.50 -29.37 -17.62
CA HIS A 738 -13.36 -28.80 -16.58
C HIS A 738 -14.03 -29.86 -15.70
N SER A 739 -14.42 -31.00 -16.29
CA SER A 739 -15.03 -32.11 -15.56
C SER A 739 -14.08 -32.75 -14.54
N GLU A 740 -12.80 -32.85 -14.88
CA GLU A 740 -11.78 -33.41 -13.98
C GLU A 740 -11.49 -32.44 -12.83
N ARG A 741 -11.30 -31.15 -13.13
CA ARG A 741 -11.13 -30.11 -12.10
C ARG A 741 -12.34 -30.05 -11.16
N LEU A 742 -13.55 -30.08 -11.71
CA LEU A 742 -14.77 -30.08 -10.90
C LEU A 742 -14.87 -31.32 -10.01
N ALA A 743 -14.61 -32.51 -10.55
CA ALA A 743 -14.65 -33.75 -9.78
C ALA A 743 -13.62 -33.74 -8.65
N PHE A 744 -12.44 -33.15 -8.87
CA PHE A 744 -11.43 -32.95 -7.84
C PHE A 744 -11.93 -32.01 -6.72
N LEU A 745 -12.44 -30.83 -7.05
CA LEU A 745 -12.98 -29.89 -6.06
C LEU A 745 -14.20 -30.46 -5.30
N GLU A 746 -15.04 -31.27 -5.95
CA GLU A 746 -16.19 -31.94 -5.31
C GLU A 746 -15.77 -32.98 -4.25
N GLN A 747 -14.52 -33.45 -4.25
CA GLN A 747 -14.00 -34.32 -3.19
C GLN A 747 -13.64 -33.55 -1.92
N HIS A 748 -13.45 -32.23 -2.01
CA HIS A 748 -12.95 -31.37 -0.93
C HIS A 748 -13.89 -30.20 -0.59
N LEU A 749 -15.21 -30.44 -0.63
CA LEU A 749 -16.23 -29.40 -0.46
C LEU A 749 -16.12 -28.59 0.85
N SER A 750 -15.64 -29.22 1.93
CA SER A 750 -15.41 -28.52 3.20
C SER A 750 -14.35 -27.43 3.07
N LEU A 751 -13.26 -27.69 2.35
CA LEU A 751 -12.20 -26.71 2.08
C LEU A 751 -12.67 -25.64 1.09
N VAL A 752 -13.37 -26.06 0.03
CA VAL A 752 -13.97 -25.14 -0.94
C VAL A 752 -14.88 -24.12 -0.24
N GLY A 753 -15.70 -24.58 0.72
CA GLY A 753 -16.62 -23.72 1.46
C GLY A 753 -15.95 -22.68 2.37
N GLN A 754 -14.67 -22.85 2.72
CA GLN A 754 -13.93 -21.93 3.59
C GLN A 754 -13.50 -20.64 2.87
N ARG A 755 -13.44 -20.63 1.53
CA ARG A 755 -12.90 -19.51 0.74
C ARG A 755 -13.84 -19.09 -0.39
N ASP A 756 -13.96 -17.78 -0.61
CA ASP A 756 -14.78 -17.24 -1.69
C ASP A 756 -14.18 -17.53 -3.07
N ASP A 757 -12.85 -17.46 -3.21
CA ASP A 757 -12.14 -17.76 -4.47
C ASP A 757 -12.37 -19.20 -4.97
N LEU A 758 -12.23 -20.21 -4.11
CA LEU A 758 -12.51 -21.61 -4.42
C LEU A 758 -13.99 -21.85 -4.74
N CYS A 759 -14.90 -21.23 -3.97
CA CYS A 759 -16.33 -21.31 -4.26
C CYS A 759 -16.64 -20.77 -5.67
N ILE A 760 -16.03 -19.65 -6.04
CA ILE A 760 -16.21 -19.02 -7.35
C ILE A 760 -15.61 -19.87 -8.47
N GLU A 761 -14.44 -20.49 -8.29
CA GLU A 761 -13.89 -21.43 -9.28
C GLU A 761 -14.83 -22.63 -9.50
N ARG A 762 -15.39 -23.20 -8.42
CA ARG A 762 -16.39 -24.27 -8.53
C ARG A 762 -17.66 -23.80 -9.27
N ILE A 763 -18.15 -22.60 -9.00
CA ILE A 763 -19.31 -22.01 -9.70
C ILE A 763 -19.00 -21.82 -11.19
N THR A 764 -17.80 -21.32 -11.50
CA THR A 764 -17.31 -21.11 -12.86
C THR A 764 -17.27 -22.42 -13.64
N LEU A 765 -16.77 -23.51 -13.04
CA LEU A 765 -16.74 -24.83 -13.66
C LEU A 765 -18.14 -25.38 -13.97
N TYR A 766 -19.12 -25.23 -13.07
CA TYR A 766 -20.51 -25.60 -13.40
C TYR A 766 -21.07 -24.78 -14.56
N ASN A 767 -20.80 -23.47 -14.59
CA ASN A 767 -21.19 -22.60 -15.69
C ASN A 767 -20.55 -23.04 -17.02
N GLN A 768 -19.27 -23.40 -17.03
CA GLN A 768 -18.56 -23.91 -18.22
C GLN A 768 -19.09 -25.26 -18.71
N LEU A 769 -19.61 -26.10 -17.80
CA LEU A 769 -20.22 -27.39 -18.11
C LEU A 769 -21.71 -27.30 -18.49
N GLY A 770 -22.30 -26.10 -18.46
CA GLY A 770 -23.71 -25.87 -18.79
C GLY A 770 -24.70 -26.12 -17.64
N GLU A 771 -24.20 -26.36 -16.42
CA GLU A 771 -24.98 -26.62 -15.21
C GLU A 771 -25.40 -25.28 -14.53
N TYR A 772 -26.00 -24.38 -15.31
CA TYR A 772 -26.27 -22.99 -14.91
C TYR A 772 -27.18 -22.87 -13.68
N GLU A 773 -28.17 -23.74 -13.55
CA GLU A 773 -29.10 -23.72 -12.41
C GLU A 773 -28.40 -24.10 -11.10
N LYS A 774 -27.41 -25.01 -11.15
CA LYS A 774 -26.59 -25.36 -9.99
C LYS A 774 -25.70 -24.19 -9.58
N ALA A 775 -25.06 -23.53 -10.55
CA ALA A 775 -24.30 -22.30 -10.31
C ALA A 775 -25.18 -21.20 -9.67
N ARG A 776 -26.38 -20.97 -10.21
CA ARG A 776 -27.34 -19.98 -9.69
C ARG A 776 -27.74 -20.24 -8.23
N ARG A 777 -28.00 -21.51 -7.87
CA ARG A 777 -28.32 -21.90 -6.48
C ARG A 777 -27.14 -21.70 -5.54
N LEU A 778 -25.92 -22.05 -5.98
CA LEU A 778 -24.71 -21.87 -5.17
C LEU A 778 -24.47 -20.40 -4.87
N ILE A 779 -24.58 -19.53 -5.88
CA ILE A 779 -24.48 -18.07 -5.69
C ILE A 779 -25.54 -17.57 -4.71
N ALA A 780 -26.80 -18.01 -4.85
CA ALA A 780 -27.88 -17.58 -3.95
C ALA A 780 -27.76 -18.12 -2.51
N SER A 781 -27.00 -19.20 -2.30
CA SER A 781 -26.86 -19.86 -0.99
C SER A 781 -25.76 -19.26 -0.10
N ARG A 782 -24.99 -18.30 -0.61
CA ARG A 782 -23.80 -17.76 0.07
C ARG A 782 -23.83 -16.24 0.11
N ARG A 783 -23.23 -15.68 1.17
CA ARG A 783 -22.80 -14.28 1.21
C ARG A 783 -21.31 -14.24 0.84
N PHE A 784 -20.99 -13.55 -0.24
CA PHE A 784 -19.62 -13.32 -0.68
C PHE A 784 -19.09 -12.02 -0.06
N HIS A 785 -17.78 -11.98 0.18
CA HIS A 785 -17.09 -10.81 0.65
C HIS A 785 -16.23 -10.26 -0.49
N PRO A 786 -16.23 -8.94 -0.74
CA PRO A 786 -15.31 -8.36 -1.70
C PRO A 786 -13.87 -8.47 -1.19
N TRP A 787 -12.92 -8.66 -2.10
CA TRP A 787 -11.49 -8.57 -1.82
C TRP A 787 -10.79 -7.93 -3.02
N GLU A 788 -9.60 -7.37 -2.80
CA GLU A 788 -8.81 -6.70 -3.84
C GLU A 788 -8.38 -7.69 -4.94
N GLY A 789 -8.72 -7.40 -6.19
CA GLY A 789 -8.55 -8.32 -7.32
C GLY A 789 -9.65 -9.38 -7.42
N GLY A 790 -10.66 -9.31 -6.56
CA GLY A 790 -11.86 -10.14 -6.58
C GLY A 790 -13.04 -9.50 -7.30
N GLU A 791 -13.00 -8.17 -7.48
CA GLU A 791 -14.10 -7.37 -8.01
C GLU A 791 -14.52 -7.88 -9.39
N GLY A 792 -15.82 -8.00 -9.63
CA GLY A 792 -16.34 -8.49 -10.90
C GLY A 792 -16.38 -10.01 -11.03
N LYS A 793 -15.68 -10.79 -10.20
CA LYS A 793 -15.60 -12.25 -10.36
C LYS A 793 -16.94 -12.92 -10.07
N VAL A 794 -17.55 -12.65 -8.92
CA VAL A 794 -18.85 -13.25 -8.56
C VAL A 794 -20.01 -12.64 -9.36
N THR A 795 -20.00 -11.34 -9.58
CA THR A 795 -21.01 -10.62 -10.36
C THR A 795 -20.97 -11.05 -11.83
N GLY A 796 -19.79 -11.30 -12.40
CA GLY A 796 -19.63 -11.92 -13.71
C GLY A 796 -20.29 -13.30 -13.81
N GLN A 797 -20.09 -14.18 -12.82
CA GLN A 797 -20.76 -15.49 -12.80
C GLN A 797 -22.28 -15.37 -12.54
N TYR A 798 -22.71 -14.37 -11.77
CA TYR A 798 -24.12 -14.05 -11.55
C TYR A 798 -24.83 -13.67 -12.86
N VAL A 799 -24.21 -12.81 -13.67
CA VAL A 799 -24.73 -12.44 -15.00
C VAL A 799 -24.69 -13.65 -15.95
N PHE A 800 -23.58 -14.39 -15.96
CA PHE A 800 -23.38 -15.53 -16.86
C PHE A 800 -24.45 -16.62 -16.69
N CYS A 801 -24.76 -17.03 -15.45
CA CYS A 801 -25.74 -18.08 -15.18
C CYS A 801 -27.21 -17.66 -15.42
N ARG A 802 -27.46 -16.38 -15.76
CA ARG A 802 -28.78 -15.87 -16.18
C ARG A 802 -28.84 -15.66 -17.68
N LEU A 803 -27.77 -15.10 -18.24
CA LEU A 803 -27.65 -14.82 -19.66
C LEU A 803 -27.71 -16.11 -20.49
N GLN A 804 -26.95 -17.17 -20.13
CA GLN A 804 -26.93 -18.39 -20.95
C GLN A 804 -28.29 -19.11 -20.99
N PRO A 805 -29.00 -19.34 -19.87
CA PRO A 805 -30.36 -19.88 -19.93
C PRO A 805 -31.35 -18.96 -20.65
N ALA A 806 -31.19 -17.64 -20.58
CA ALA A 806 -32.03 -16.70 -21.35
C ALA A 806 -31.84 -16.87 -22.86
N LYS A 807 -30.60 -17.09 -23.34
CA LYS A 807 -30.34 -17.43 -24.76
C LYS A 807 -31.07 -18.71 -25.16
N GLN A 808 -30.99 -19.77 -24.34
CA GLN A 808 -31.69 -21.03 -24.58
C GLN A 808 -33.23 -20.86 -24.58
N ALA A 809 -33.76 -20.00 -23.71
CA ALA A 809 -35.19 -19.69 -23.66
C ALA A 809 -35.64 -18.93 -24.92
N ILE A 810 -34.84 -17.97 -25.41
CA ILE A 810 -35.10 -17.25 -26.68
C ILE A 810 -35.14 -18.22 -27.87
N GLU A 811 -34.19 -19.15 -27.95
CA GLU A 811 -34.17 -20.20 -29.00
C GLU A 811 -35.43 -21.07 -28.96
N LYS A 812 -35.95 -21.36 -27.75
CA LYS A 812 -37.21 -22.09 -27.53
C LYS A 812 -38.46 -21.21 -27.63
N GLN A 813 -38.32 -19.94 -27.99
CA GLN A 813 -39.40 -18.94 -28.05
C GLN A 813 -40.11 -18.69 -26.70
N GLN A 814 -39.44 -19.00 -25.59
CA GLN A 814 -39.89 -18.78 -24.22
C GLN A 814 -39.51 -17.37 -23.75
N PHE A 815 -39.97 -16.34 -24.47
CA PHE A 815 -39.49 -14.97 -24.30
C PHE A 815 -39.78 -14.37 -22.92
N ALA A 816 -40.92 -14.70 -22.30
CA ALA A 816 -41.24 -14.24 -20.95
C ALA A 816 -40.23 -14.75 -19.91
N GLN A 817 -39.80 -16.01 -20.04
CA GLN A 817 -38.77 -16.59 -19.17
C GLN A 817 -37.41 -15.92 -19.41
N ALA A 818 -37.05 -15.69 -20.67
CA ALA A 818 -35.81 -14.99 -21.02
C ALA A 818 -35.77 -13.57 -20.43
N LEU A 819 -36.85 -12.81 -20.59
CA LEU A 819 -36.97 -11.46 -20.02
C LEU A 819 -36.88 -11.48 -18.49
N SER A 820 -37.52 -12.44 -17.81
CA SER A 820 -37.40 -12.59 -16.36
C SER A 820 -35.94 -12.74 -15.92
N LEU A 821 -35.20 -13.66 -16.56
CA LEU A 821 -33.79 -13.90 -16.25
C LEU A 821 -32.89 -12.69 -16.55
N LEU A 822 -33.13 -12.01 -17.66
CA LEU A 822 -32.34 -10.83 -18.07
C LEU A 822 -32.63 -9.61 -17.19
N HIS A 823 -33.85 -9.47 -16.67
CA HIS A 823 -34.19 -8.39 -15.73
C HIS A 823 -33.67 -8.63 -14.31
N GLU A 824 -33.39 -9.88 -13.92
CA GLU A 824 -32.67 -10.17 -12.67
C GLU A 824 -31.24 -9.57 -12.63
N THR A 825 -30.66 -9.20 -13.78
CA THR A 825 -29.32 -8.56 -13.83
C THR A 825 -29.38 -7.03 -13.78
N ASP A 826 -30.57 -6.43 -13.75
CA ASP A 826 -30.71 -4.97 -13.62
C ASP A 826 -30.21 -4.46 -12.27
N VAL A 827 -30.28 -5.32 -11.22
CA VAL A 827 -29.86 -5.02 -9.85
C VAL A 827 -29.06 -6.20 -9.29
N TYR A 828 -27.99 -5.92 -8.57
CA TYR A 828 -27.22 -6.95 -7.87
C TYR A 828 -27.75 -7.16 -6.45
N PRO A 829 -28.07 -8.41 -6.05
CA PRO A 829 -28.55 -8.67 -4.71
C PRO A 829 -27.41 -8.53 -3.69
N HIS A 830 -27.72 -7.96 -2.52
CA HIS A 830 -26.72 -7.63 -1.49
C HIS A 830 -25.79 -8.79 -1.08
N PRO A 831 -26.21 -10.08 -1.03
CA PRO A 831 -25.31 -11.19 -0.70
C PRO A 831 -24.13 -11.38 -1.66
N LEU A 832 -24.10 -10.73 -2.84
CA LEU A 832 -22.92 -10.75 -3.71
C LEU A 832 -21.74 -9.95 -3.12
N GLY A 833 -21.98 -9.06 -2.16
CA GLY A 833 -20.94 -8.20 -1.60
C GLY A 833 -20.51 -7.04 -2.51
N GLU A 834 -21.00 -6.98 -3.76
CA GLU A 834 -20.67 -5.97 -4.76
C GLU A 834 -21.92 -5.25 -5.29
N GLY A 835 -21.79 -3.96 -5.57
CA GLY A 835 -22.81 -3.14 -6.24
C GLY A 835 -22.48 -2.91 -7.71
N LYS A 836 -23.48 -2.46 -8.48
CA LYS A 836 -23.32 -2.21 -9.91
C LYS A 836 -22.74 -0.82 -10.19
N LEU A 837 -21.74 -0.74 -11.06
CA LEU A 837 -21.22 0.55 -11.53
C LEU A 837 -22.24 1.26 -12.43
N ILE A 838 -22.38 2.58 -12.27
CA ILE A 838 -23.32 3.39 -13.06
C ILE A 838 -22.98 3.40 -14.56
N ASN A 839 -21.70 3.23 -14.88
CA ASN A 839 -21.16 3.17 -16.24
C ASN A 839 -20.88 1.74 -16.72
N ALA A 840 -21.41 0.71 -16.03
CA ALA A 840 -21.27 -0.68 -16.47
C ALA A 840 -21.92 -0.88 -17.85
N GLU A 841 -21.11 -1.28 -18.83
CA GLU A 841 -21.58 -1.56 -20.19
C GLU A 841 -22.04 -3.03 -20.32
N GLU A 842 -23.35 -3.23 -20.55
CA GLU A 842 -24.00 -4.55 -20.62
C GLU A 842 -24.67 -4.78 -21.98
N ASN A 843 -23.96 -4.46 -23.06
CA ASN A 843 -24.46 -4.51 -24.43
C ASN A 843 -25.02 -5.89 -24.81
N ASP A 844 -24.43 -6.97 -24.29
CA ASP A 844 -24.92 -8.34 -24.45
C ASP A 844 -26.29 -8.54 -23.82
N VAL A 845 -26.45 -8.19 -22.54
CA VAL A 845 -27.73 -8.31 -21.83
C VAL A 845 -28.81 -7.48 -22.52
N ASP A 846 -28.50 -6.22 -22.85
CA ASP A 846 -29.44 -5.32 -23.51
C ASP A 846 -29.81 -5.81 -24.92
N TYR A 847 -28.85 -6.35 -25.69
CA TYR A 847 -29.13 -6.96 -26.99
C TYR A 847 -30.11 -8.13 -26.87
N TYR A 848 -29.91 -9.05 -25.91
CA TYR A 848 -30.82 -10.17 -25.71
C TYR A 848 -32.18 -9.76 -25.14
N LYS A 849 -32.26 -8.69 -24.33
CA LYS A 849 -33.54 -8.07 -23.95
C LYS A 849 -34.28 -7.59 -25.20
N GLY A 850 -33.57 -6.91 -26.10
CA GLY A 850 -34.11 -6.47 -27.40
C GLY A 850 -34.68 -7.62 -28.22
N LEU A 851 -33.94 -8.72 -28.35
CA LEU A 851 -34.40 -9.92 -29.06
C LEU A 851 -35.65 -10.54 -28.41
N ALA A 852 -35.68 -10.66 -27.08
CA ALA A 852 -36.81 -11.25 -26.38
C ALA A 852 -38.09 -10.38 -26.45
N TYR A 853 -37.96 -9.05 -26.39
CA TYR A 853 -39.07 -8.13 -26.60
C TYR A 853 -39.59 -8.19 -28.05
N ARG A 854 -38.69 -8.23 -29.05
CA ARG A 854 -39.08 -8.41 -30.45
C ARG A 854 -39.82 -9.73 -30.67
N GLY A 855 -39.32 -10.83 -30.10
CA GLY A 855 -39.99 -12.13 -30.11
C GLY A 855 -41.36 -12.13 -29.43
N SER A 856 -41.53 -11.28 -28.41
CA SER A 856 -42.81 -11.05 -27.72
C SER A 856 -43.72 -10.04 -28.43
N SER A 857 -43.35 -9.58 -29.64
CA SER A 857 -44.07 -8.56 -30.42
C SER A 857 -44.15 -7.16 -29.77
N ASP A 858 -43.25 -6.83 -28.84
CA ASP A 858 -43.10 -5.48 -28.25
C ASP A 858 -41.93 -4.74 -28.93
N GLU A 859 -42.15 -4.28 -30.16
CA GLU A 859 -41.09 -3.66 -30.99
C GLU A 859 -40.60 -2.33 -30.40
N ALA A 860 -41.46 -1.59 -29.68
CA ALA A 860 -41.08 -0.34 -29.04
C ALA A 860 -40.00 -0.56 -27.97
N LYS A 861 -40.19 -1.56 -27.09
CA LYS A 861 -39.15 -1.93 -26.12
C LYS A 861 -37.96 -2.60 -26.78
N ALA A 862 -38.18 -3.43 -27.81
CA ALA A 862 -37.09 -4.05 -28.55
C ALA A 862 -36.12 -2.99 -29.07
N ARG A 863 -36.63 -1.98 -29.77
CA ARG A 863 -35.87 -0.85 -30.29
C ARG A 863 -35.14 -0.09 -29.18
N LYS A 864 -35.80 0.22 -28.06
CA LYS A 864 -35.19 0.87 -26.90
C LYS A 864 -33.97 0.11 -26.39
N TYR A 865 -34.08 -1.21 -26.22
CA TYR A 865 -32.98 -2.04 -25.71
C TYR A 865 -31.87 -2.23 -26.75
N PHE A 866 -32.19 -2.32 -28.04
CA PHE A 866 -31.15 -2.31 -29.08
C PHE A 866 -30.41 -0.97 -29.11
N GLU A 867 -31.10 0.17 -29.05
CA GLU A 867 -30.46 1.49 -28.98
C GLU A 867 -29.54 1.58 -27.75
N LYS A 868 -29.99 1.11 -26.58
CA LYS A 868 -29.15 1.03 -25.38
C LYS A 868 -27.90 0.15 -25.58
N ALA A 869 -28.06 -0.99 -26.24
CA ALA A 869 -26.96 -1.89 -26.57
C ALA A 869 -25.96 -1.33 -27.61
N THR A 870 -26.25 -0.19 -28.26
CA THR A 870 -25.30 0.49 -29.16
C THR A 870 -24.38 1.49 -28.46
N CYS A 871 -24.70 1.87 -27.22
CA CYS A 871 -23.93 2.85 -26.44
C CYS A 871 -22.64 2.24 -25.85
N GLY A 872 -21.67 3.10 -25.54
CA GLY A 872 -20.38 2.70 -24.95
C GLY A 872 -19.19 2.93 -25.89
N SER A 873 -17.99 2.54 -25.45
CA SER A 873 -16.80 2.63 -26.31
C SER A 873 -16.91 1.69 -27.51
N SER A 874 -16.38 2.17 -28.65
CA SER A 874 -16.34 1.41 -29.91
C SER A 874 -14.93 0.98 -30.31
N GLU A 875 -13.93 1.27 -29.46
CA GLU A 875 -12.54 0.91 -29.68
C GLU A 875 -12.18 -0.33 -28.86
N PRO A 876 -11.73 -1.43 -29.50
CA PRO A 876 -11.33 -2.63 -28.76
C PRO A 876 -10.11 -2.35 -27.89
N GLN A 877 -10.16 -2.85 -26.66
CA GLN A 877 -9.05 -2.83 -25.71
C GLN A 877 -9.01 -4.15 -24.95
N GLN A 878 -7.82 -4.53 -24.49
CA GLN A 878 -7.67 -5.65 -23.59
C GLN A 878 -8.12 -5.23 -22.19
N ALA A 879 -9.13 -5.90 -21.65
CA ALA A 879 -9.61 -5.64 -20.30
C ALA A 879 -8.64 -6.24 -19.27
N PHE A 880 -8.11 -5.39 -18.39
CA PHE A 880 -7.32 -5.79 -17.25
C PHE A 880 -8.13 -5.66 -15.98
N PHE A 881 -8.76 -4.51 -15.75
CA PHE A 881 -9.50 -4.21 -14.53
C PHE A 881 -10.98 -4.60 -14.62
N TYR A 882 -11.62 -4.77 -13.46
CA TYR A 882 -13.05 -5.12 -13.36
C TYR A 882 -13.98 -4.08 -14.01
N ASN A 883 -13.53 -2.83 -14.12
CA ASN A 883 -14.26 -1.72 -14.74
C ASN A 883 -13.78 -1.43 -16.18
N ASP A 884 -12.97 -2.30 -16.78
CA ASP A 884 -12.65 -2.24 -18.20
C ASP A 884 -13.74 -2.91 -19.03
N GLN A 885 -14.06 -2.31 -20.16
CA GLN A 885 -15.02 -2.87 -21.10
C GLN A 885 -14.47 -4.16 -21.70
N GLN A 886 -15.24 -5.23 -21.61
CA GLN A 886 -14.89 -6.49 -22.27
C GLN A 886 -15.09 -6.36 -23.80
N PRO A 887 -14.22 -6.95 -24.63
CA PRO A 887 -14.27 -6.71 -26.08
C PRO A 887 -15.51 -7.31 -26.77
N ASP A 888 -16.19 -8.26 -26.12
CA ASP A 888 -17.46 -8.80 -26.60
C ASP A 888 -18.57 -7.75 -26.63
N LYS A 889 -18.50 -6.71 -25.79
CA LYS A 889 -19.49 -5.62 -25.80
C LYS A 889 -19.58 -4.93 -27.17
N ILE A 890 -18.45 -4.75 -27.86
CA ILE A 890 -18.39 -4.19 -29.23
C ILE A 890 -19.05 -5.13 -30.24
N PHE A 891 -18.89 -6.45 -30.08
CA PHE A 891 -19.59 -7.42 -30.91
C PHE A 891 -21.12 -7.28 -30.76
N TYR A 892 -21.61 -7.15 -29.52
CA TYR A 892 -23.04 -6.95 -29.28
C TYR A 892 -23.55 -5.57 -29.71
N GLN A 893 -22.74 -4.51 -29.66
CA GLN A 893 -23.05 -3.23 -30.32
C GLN A 893 -23.30 -3.43 -31.82
N GLY A 894 -22.43 -4.18 -32.50
CA GLY A 894 -22.58 -4.49 -33.92
C GLY A 894 -23.87 -5.26 -34.21
N LEU A 895 -24.18 -6.28 -33.40
CA LEU A 895 -25.44 -7.03 -33.52
C LEU A 895 -26.68 -6.15 -33.28
N ALA A 896 -26.62 -5.24 -32.32
CA ALA A 896 -27.71 -4.30 -32.03
C ALA A 896 -27.93 -3.33 -33.19
N TRP A 897 -26.88 -2.77 -33.78
CA TRP A 897 -26.98 -1.93 -34.98
C TRP A 897 -27.61 -2.67 -36.16
N ARG A 898 -27.22 -3.93 -36.38
CA ARG A 898 -27.85 -4.77 -37.40
C ARG A 898 -29.33 -5.02 -37.08
N ALA A 899 -29.68 -5.27 -35.82
CA ALA A 899 -31.06 -5.44 -35.38
C ALA A 899 -31.92 -4.17 -35.53
N LEU A 900 -31.30 -2.98 -35.58
CA LEU A 900 -31.91 -1.69 -35.89
C LEU A 900 -31.94 -1.36 -37.39
N GLY A 901 -31.36 -2.21 -38.24
CA GLY A 901 -31.30 -2.02 -39.69
C GLY A 901 -30.14 -1.15 -40.18
N ASN A 902 -29.14 -0.85 -39.33
CA ASN A 902 -27.95 -0.08 -39.71
C ASN A 902 -26.74 -1.00 -39.92
N GLU A 903 -26.66 -1.60 -41.11
CA GLU A 903 -25.59 -2.55 -41.44
C GLU A 903 -24.20 -1.89 -41.53
N ALA A 904 -24.13 -0.61 -41.89
CA ALA A 904 -22.86 0.11 -42.00
C ALA A 904 -22.18 0.25 -40.62
N GLU A 905 -22.94 0.65 -39.60
CA GLU A 905 -22.42 0.71 -38.23
C GLU A 905 -22.10 -0.67 -37.67
N ALA A 906 -22.92 -1.69 -37.98
CA ALA A 906 -22.66 -3.07 -37.56
C ALA A 906 -21.31 -3.58 -38.11
N CYS A 907 -21.12 -3.50 -39.42
CA CYS A 907 -19.87 -3.88 -40.08
C CYS A 907 -18.67 -3.06 -39.59
N SER A 908 -18.86 -1.78 -39.26
CA SER A 908 -17.80 -0.96 -38.66
C SER A 908 -17.29 -1.57 -37.35
N ARG A 909 -18.19 -1.95 -36.42
CA ARG A 909 -17.79 -2.57 -35.14
C ARG A 909 -17.06 -3.89 -35.33
N PHE A 910 -17.54 -4.75 -36.22
CA PHE A 910 -16.91 -6.04 -36.50
C PHE A 910 -15.52 -5.89 -37.14
N ASN A 911 -15.37 -4.98 -38.10
CA ASN A 911 -14.07 -4.72 -38.72
C ASN A 911 -13.07 -4.11 -37.75
N LYS A 912 -13.50 -3.26 -36.80
CA LYS A 912 -12.62 -2.75 -35.73
C LYS A 912 -12.05 -3.87 -34.86
N LEU A 913 -12.86 -4.86 -34.49
CA LEU A 913 -12.39 -6.03 -33.72
C LEU A 913 -11.33 -6.83 -34.50
N ILE A 914 -11.55 -7.07 -35.80
CA ILE A 914 -10.59 -7.77 -36.66
C ILE A 914 -9.30 -6.97 -36.78
N ALA A 915 -9.39 -5.69 -37.15
CA ALA A 915 -8.25 -4.81 -37.34
C ALA A 915 -7.41 -4.68 -36.06
N HIS A 916 -8.05 -4.63 -34.89
CA HIS A 916 -7.35 -4.63 -33.61
C HIS A 916 -6.55 -5.93 -33.42
N GLY A 917 -7.20 -7.08 -33.56
CA GLY A 917 -6.53 -8.36 -33.39
C GLY A 917 -5.39 -8.59 -34.39
N GLU A 918 -5.55 -8.20 -35.66
CA GLU A 918 -4.49 -8.30 -36.67
C GLU A 918 -3.30 -7.40 -36.36
N LYS A 919 -3.56 -6.18 -35.89
CA LYS A 919 -2.54 -5.18 -35.57
C LYS A 919 -1.71 -5.58 -34.36
N HIS A 920 -2.35 -6.09 -33.31
CA HIS A 920 -1.74 -6.27 -31.99
C HIS A 920 -1.29 -7.72 -31.69
N LEU A 921 -1.54 -8.69 -32.59
CA LEU A 921 -1.26 -10.12 -32.35
C LEU A 921 0.21 -10.44 -31.98
N PHE A 922 1.15 -9.65 -32.51
CA PHE A 922 2.59 -9.87 -32.36
C PHE A 922 3.27 -8.82 -31.48
N ASP A 923 2.48 -8.03 -30.74
CA ASP A 923 3.01 -7.04 -29.81
C ASP A 923 3.72 -7.71 -28.64
N GLU A 924 4.86 -7.15 -28.24
CA GLU A 924 5.56 -7.53 -27.01
C GLU A 924 4.91 -6.80 -25.82
N CYS A 925 4.16 -7.55 -25.02
CA CYS A 925 3.38 -7.04 -23.92
C CYS A 925 4.21 -6.98 -22.63
N LYS A 926 4.21 -5.82 -21.99
CA LYS A 926 4.87 -5.56 -20.71
C LYS A 926 3.88 -4.96 -19.73
N ILE A 927 4.16 -5.10 -18.44
CA ILE A 927 3.35 -4.45 -17.40
C ILE A 927 3.59 -2.94 -17.51
N ASP A 928 2.52 -2.16 -17.52
CA ASP A 928 2.59 -0.70 -17.57
C ASP A 928 3.37 -0.12 -16.39
N TYR A 929 4.11 0.97 -16.64
CA TYR A 929 4.90 1.65 -15.62
C TYR A 929 4.04 2.12 -14.44
N PHE A 930 2.83 2.65 -14.71
CA PHE A 930 1.89 3.16 -13.71
C PHE A 930 0.91 2.09 -13.21
N ALA A 931 1.19 0.81 -13.43
CA ALA A 931 0.40 -0.28 -12.90
C ALA A 931 0.49 -0.31 -11.36
N VAL A 932 -0.54 0.25 -10.71
CA VAL A 932 -0.66 0.30 -9.23
C VAL A 932 -1.26 -0.97 -8.64
N SER A 933 -1.98 -1.75 -9.44
CA SER A 933 -2.50 -3.08 -9.09
C SER A 933 -2.51 -3.96 -10.34
N LEU A 934 -1.99 -5.18 -10.25
CA LEU A 934 -2.30 -6.20 -11.22
C LEU A 934 -3.60 -6.88 -10.74
N PRO A 935 -4.61 -7.03 -11.61
CA PRO A 935 -5.96 -7.49 -11.24
C PRO A 935 -5.99 -8.86 -10.58
N ASP A 936 -4.99 -9.70 -10.86
CA ASP A 936 -4.78 -10.96 -10.16
C ASP A 936 -3.47 -10.87 -9.38
N LEU A 937 -3.54 -11.12 -8.08
CA LEU A 937 -2.44 -11.67 -7.29
C LEU A 937 -2.11 -13.06 -7.85
N ALA A 938 -1.57 -13.11 -9.07
CA ALA A 938 -1.30 -14.34 -9.77
C ALA A 938 -0.13 -15.03 -9.06
N ILE A 939 -0.46 -16.08 -8.31
CA ILE A 939 0.52 -16.93 -7.62
C ILE A 939 1.48 -17.57 -8.64
N TRP A 940 0.96 -17.81 -9.84
CA TRP A 940 1.67 -18.36 -10.99
C TRP A 940 1.87 -17.25 -12.03
N ASP A 941 3.13 -16.92 -12.32
CA ASP A 941 3.51 -15.94 -13.34
C ASP A 941 2.79 -16.26 -14.67
N ASP A 942 2.31 -15.22 -15.35
CA ASP A 942 1.57 -15.36 -16.61
C ASP A 942 2.42 -14.87 -17.79
N ASP A 943 2.24 -15.50 -18.94
CA ASP A 943 2.88 -15.06 -20.18
C ASP A 943 1.98 -13.99 -20.81
N LEU A 944 2.38 -12.72 -20.67
CA LEU A 944 1.62 -11.57 -21.17
C LEU A 944 1.46 -11.60 -22.69
N ASN A 945 2.46 -12.12 -23.43
CA ASN A 945 2.37 -12.26 -24.88
C ASN A 945 1.35 -13.33 -25.24
N ARG A 946 1.35 -14.47 -24.54
CA ARG A 946 0.32 -15.51 -24.70
C ARG A 946 -1.07 -14.97 -24.38
N ARG A 947 -1.23 -14.19 -23.30
CA ARG A 947 -2.50 -13.55 -22.93
C ARG A 947 -2.99 -12.58 -24.00
N ASN A 948 -2.09 -11.78 -24.58
CA ASN A 948 -2.40 -10.89 -25.70
C ASN A 948 -2.80 -11.67 -26.97
N GLN A 949 -2.10 -12.75 -27.30
CA GLN A 949 -2.47 -13.62 -28.44
C GLN A 949 -3.87 -14.22 -28.27
N ILE A 950 -4.20 -14.73 -27.08
CA ILE A 950 -5.53 -15.25 -26.73
C ILE A 950 -6.59 -14.16 -26.98
N HIS A 951 -6.34 -12.93 -26.49
CA HIS A 951 -7.22 -11.78 -26.70
C HIS A 951 -7.39 -11.45 -28.19
N CYS A 952 -6.29 -11.34 -28.94
CA CYS A 952 -6.30 -11.01 -30.38
C CYS A 952 -7.07 -12.06 -31.20
N TYR A 953 -6.85 -13.35 -30.94
CA TYR A 953 -7.64 -14.42 -31.56
C TYR A 953 -9.11 -14.35 -31.17
N TYR A 954 -9.42 -14.04 -29.91
CA TYR A 954 -10.80 -13.92 -29.47
C TYR A 954 -11.54 -12.79 -30.19
N VAL A 955 -10.95 -11.58 -30.26
CA VAL A 955 -11.59 -10.43 -30.92
C VAL A 955 -11.71 -10.61 -32.43
N MET A 956 -10.72 -11.23 -33.09
CA MET A 956 -10.85 -11.61 -34.51
C MET A 956 -11.99 -12.61 -34.70
N GLY A 957 -12.08 -13.62 -33.83
CA GLY A 957 -13.16 -14.61 -33.85
C GLY A 957 -14.54 -13.97 -33.75
N LEU A 958 -14.72 -13.01 -32.83
CA LEU A 958 -15.96 -12.24 -32.68
C LEU A 958 -16.27 -11.37 -33.91
N GLY A 959 -15.27 -10.69 -34.46
CA GLY A 959 -15.45 -9.85 -35.65
C GLY A 959 -15.88 -10.65 -36.87
N TYR A 960 -15.21 -11.77 -37.17
CA TYR A 960 -15.60 -12.65 -38.27
C TYR A 960 -16.97 -13.31 -38.03
N LEU A 961 -17.29 -13.66 -36.79
CA LEU A 961 -18.63 -14.15 -36.42
C LEU A 961 -19.70 -13.09 -36.74
N GLY A 962 -19.42 -11.82 -36.42
CA GLY A 962 -20.30 -10.69 -36.69
C GLY A 962 -20.50 -10.42 -38.19
N LEU A 963 -19.47 -10.62 -39.01
CA LEU A 963 -19.58 -10.53 -40.47
C LEU A 963 -20.27 -11.74 -41.12
N GLY A 964 -20.53 -12.81 -40.35
CA GLY A 964 -21.13 -14.05 -40.85
C GLY A 964 -20.12 -15.02 -41.49
N ASP A 965 -18.82 -14.77 -41.39
CA ASP A 965 -17.75 -15.67 -41.84
C ASP A 965 -17.50 -16.76 -40.80
N LYS A 966 -18.33 -17.81 -40.86
CA LYS A 966 -18.35 -18.90 -39.87
C LYS A 966 -17.04 -19.70 -39.86
N GLU A 967 -16.38 -19.87 -40.99
CA GLU A 967 -15.14 -20.66 -41.07
C GLU A 967 -14.00 -19.95 -40.32
N LYS A 968 -13.79 -18.65 -40.60
CA LYS A 968 -12.77 -17.87 -39.88
C LYS A 968 -13.11 -17.66 -38.42
N ALA A 969 -14.38 -17.42 -38.09
CA ALA A 969 -14.82 -17.33 -36.71
C ALA A 969 -14.47 -18.60 -35.92
N LYS A 970 -14.76 -19.78 -36.50
CA LYS A 970 -14.42 -21.07 -35.89
C LYS A 970 -12.91 -21.26 -35.74
N GLU A 971 -12.13 -20.89 -36.75
CA GLU A 971 -10.67 -20.98 -36.71
C GLU A 971 -10.10 -20.18 -35.53
N PHE A 972 -10.45 -18.89 -35.44
CA PHE A 972 -9.86 -18.00 -34.43
C PHE A 972 -10.38 -18.29 -33.03
N LEU A 973 -11.68 -18.55 -32.84
CA LEU A 973 -12.19 -18.96 -31.54
C LEU A 973 -11.64 -20.34 -31.11
N GLY A 974 -11.41 -21.24 -32.07
CA GLY A 974 -10.74 -22.51 -31.83
C GLY A 974 -9.29 -22.34 -31.38
N LYS A 975 -8.55 -21.40 -31.97
CA LYS A 975 -7.20 -21.00 -31.52
C LYS A 975 -7.23 -20.46 -30.08
N THR A 976 -8.19 -19.59 -29.76
CA THR A 976 -8.39 -19.10 -28.38
C THR A 976 -8.56 -20.26 -27.40
N LEU A 977 -9.44 -21.22 -27.70
CA LEU A 977 -9.72 -22.38 -26.82
C LEU A 977 -8.57 -23.39 -26.75
N ALA A 978 -7.79 -23.55 -27.83
CA ALA A 978 -6.59 -24.38 -27.81
C ALA A 978 -5.49 -23.80 -26.90
N MET A 979 -5.44 -22.47 -26.79
CA MET A 979 -4.48 -21.77 -25.93
C MET A 979 -4.96 -21.60 -24.50
N ASP A 980 -6.26 -21.40 -24.29
CA ASP A 980 -6.92 -21.38 -22.99
C ASP A 980 -8.31 -22.02 -23.07
N VAL A 981 -8.38 -23.28 -22.63
CA VAL A 981 -9.63 -24.04 -22.58
C VAL A 981 -10.66 -23.39 -21.66
N ASN A 982 -10.24 -22.55 -20.71
CA ASN A 982 -11.11 -21.93 -19.70
C ASN A 982 -11.76 -20.62 -20.19
N HIS A 983 -11.47 -20.16 -21.41
CA HIS A 983 -11.98 -18.88 -21.91
C HIS A 983 -13.51 -18.91 -22.15
N GLN A 984 -14.30 -18.53 -21.15
CA GLN A 984 -15.78 -18.59 -21.17
C GLN A 984 -16.39 -17.85 -22.37
N GLY A 985 -15.82 -16.71 -22.77
CA GLY A 985 -16.24 -15.95 -23.95
C GLY A 985 -16.19 -16.79 -25.24
N ALA A 986 -15.02 -17.34 -25.59
CA ALA A 986 -14.86 -18.20 -26.75
C ALA A 986 -15.73 -19.46 -26.67
N GLN A 987 -15.85 -20.11 -25.50
CA GLN A 987 -16.71 -21.29 -25.33
C GLN A 987 -18.17 -20.99 -25.71
N VAL A 988 -18.71 -19.84 -25.28
CA VAL A 988 -20.09 -19.45 -25.58
C VAL A 988 -20.27 -19.17 -27.07
N HIS A 989 -19.35 -18.45 -27.70
CA HIS A 989 -19.50 -18.02 -29.10
C HIS A 989 -19.20 -19.14 -30.10
N VAL A 990 -18.36 -20.13 -29.77
CA VAL A 990 -18.18 -21.35 -30.58
C VAL A 990 -19.45 -22.21 -30.58
N ASN A 991 -20.23 -22.17 -29.50
CA ASN A 991 -21.44 -22.97 -29.35
C ASN A 991 -22.69 -22.34 -29.99
N GLN A 992 -22.61 -21.09 -30.46
CA GLN A 992 -23.68 -20.47 -31.24
C GLN A 992 -23.73 -21.04 -32.66
N ASP A 993 -24.94 -21.24 -33.20
CA ASP A 993 -25.16 -21.52 -34.63
C ASP A 993 -24.64 -22.86 -35.19
N GLY A 994 -24.64 -23.93 -34.38
CA GLY A 994 -24.53 -25.31 -34.90
C GLY A 994 -23.13 -25.76 -35.34
N MET A 995 -22.05 -25.10 -34.90
CA MET A 995 -20.65 -25.45 -35.22
C MET A 995 -20.15 -26.80 -34.63
N LYS A 996 -20.98 -27.50 -33.85
CA LYS A 996 -20.64 -28.68 -33.03
C LYS A 996 -20.23 -29.95 -33.79
N ARG A 997 -20.36 -30.01 -35.13
CA ARG A 997 -20.21 -31.28 -35.89
C ARG A 997 -18.78 -31.60 -36.37
N LEU A 998 -17.77 -30.80 -36.02
CA LEU A 998 -16.39 -30.96 -36.52
C LEU A 998 -15.31 -30.61 -35.47
N LEU A 999 -15.65 -30.67 -34.17
CA LEU A 999 -14.75 -30.71 -33.02
C LEU A 999 -15.09 -31.99 -32.25
#